data_AF-A0AAV6UYG5-F1
#
_entry.id   AF-A0AAV6UYG5-F1
#
_cell.length_a   1.000
_cell.length_b   1.000
_cell.length_c   1.000
_cell.angle_alpha   90.00
_cell.angle_beta   90.00
_cell.angle_gamma   90.00
#
_symmetry.space_group_name_H-M   'P 1'
#
loop_
_entity.id
_entity.type
_entity.pdbx_description
1 polymer ?
#
loop_
_entity_poly.entity_id
_entity_poly.type
_entity_poly.pdbx_seq_one_letter_code
_entity_poly.pdbx_strand_id
1 'polypeptide(L)'
;MVRVVSCHHFLSQDVFLSENEPVAFSGAQDKLLVSTIQNTVNVHDLDARGSVLHSFPTVDVVKQIIYCEAGNYVATIENKVSWHHSIASYVRIYFKWWIDTNGQPLKVRIAGCAPAPDTSYSFSKSSEMVELPLEKSALCIASCRKTSALAVSLGSSISVFCYATKVHPPSKQTFNDFEHFADISVPFVVREMDMCESYFACLSDRIVHVFRVCCDSSNGNNDKISTDSLVSPIGENLKNRNNYSLNFHDQNLDSELYDENYVEWRFESCTSQGYPDALWESQLQSKLDPSSFPINLHFHSINKENETFKSNEECEFLGPLMTVKGCSVDVRLDSKVFEMFPNLSANVYAVTLLFRQFSLQDSASKLTSLQLAIGCFFSTPKEGFLYNISEKTQFINSYVYTSTLKGVILDESLLHALTETGLETYTVHLAHAVLKHIEKVDGVQNTVPEYEDSVCLLGLRPFLGVDHLVKSDNHLVLVSSVEDSVAEADGGNRSTLYSLKEPDCIQVFLDLLEVAEIQKSSNPDTYYHLLSEANMILRTQVLLQKHQNNREIEKQYKKSCLMLADYFLSQDLLNQKNSIPNFHLSQLSAESVIRKILDTRHQAKEKNVSQILASYMDSVLFCEHPTHSLAFSQTTADAILSAYSEGAPEMLWKVILCSEMKGYKTDKAILLLKKRMTNKKHPLSPISNAADTTALAFLLLLKGNAEVAQNMIVPLAKADLLCILSSIYSKLWEGKKISKFGKFVQQTRPDAFIELLLSYVEGNVLEIAEILQILQEESPNCEIHFLPLLREFLEAILSDKSVAKSVDPSVLTLLLKIYLKRLVEPADKTAASTANLYNSVNSFTLFFNARPAWLNEMPPFNGKGISKNCLISAKKEVKVEKSSDSNGNSCYCWTCNEDLLRLQSYLSYMGPTEEMKGQVLDFLGSVKDETRNWLSLEVMCSDEARAFKLLIGVAPKAVLPYATETFQGDNKKWCTLFMFLHEHVINISEEDPNIEVYSQTFHAVLGHLAETVHPVALLSLLPQGEREDLVPHVRRCVEKHQADQLKVKIVSLGQEIKSMMLP
;
A
#
# COMPACT_ATOMS: atom_id res chain seq x y z
N MET A 1 0.99 34.04 16.55
CA MET A 1 1.81 35.10 17.18
C MET A 1 3.21 34.97 16.60
N VAL A 2 3.75 36.01 15.96
CA VAL A 2 5.06 35.96 15.27
C VAL A 2 6.21 36.01 16.28
N ARG A 3 7.29 35.26 16.03
CA ARG A 3 8.51 35.29 16.85
C ARG A 3 9.56 36.20 16.20
N VAL A 4 9.95 37.29 16.83
CA VAL A 4 10.88 38.27 16.26
C VAL A 4 12.32 37.95 16.65
N VAL A 5 13.17 37.69 15.66
CA VAL A 5 14.59 37.32 15.85
C VAL A 5 15.42 37.97 14.75
N SER A 6 15.99 39.15 15.02
CA SER A 6 16.80 39.89 14.05
C SER A 6 18.14 39.20 13.78
N CYS A 7 18.20 38.35 12.77
CA CYS A 7 19.40 37.62 12.36
C CYS A 7 19.71 37.66 10.85
N HIS A 8 18.79 38.03 9.96
CA HIS A 8 18.97 37.89 8.51
C HIS A 8 19.85 38.99 7.87
N HIS A 9 20.89 38.58 7.14
CA HIS A 9 21.80 39.48 6.43
C HIS A 9 21.88 39.27 4.91
N PHE A 10 21.55 40.33 4.15
CA PHE A 10 21.94 40.48 2.74
C PHE A 10 23.47 40.58 2.61
N LEU A 11 24.03 39.94 1.57
CA LEU A 11 25.47 39.85 1.30
C LEU A 11 26.06 41.18 0.81
N SER A 12 25.29 41.96 0.05
CA SER A 12 25.61 43.34 -0.31
C SER A 12 24.35 44.19 -0.39
N GLN A 13 24.55 45.51 -0.35
CA GLN A 13 23.55 46.52 -0.65
C GLN A 13 24.20 47.56 -1.56
N ASP A 14 23.92 47.48 -2.84
CA ASP A 14 24.41 48.40 -3.86
C ASP A 14 23.30 49.41 -4.21
N VAL A 15 23.64 50.68 -4.39
CA VAL A 15 22.68 51.77 -4.57
C VAL A 15 23.01 52.57 -5.82
N PHE A 16 22.03 52.73 -6.71
CA PHE A 16 22.17 53.41 -8.00
C PHE A 16 20.91 54.21 -8.34
N LEU A 17 20.98 55.02 -9.39
CA LEU A 17 19.84 55.80 -9.90
C LEU A 17 19.37 55.21 -11.24
N SER A 18 18.07 55.38 -11.53
CA SER A 18 17.56 55.23 -12.89
C SER A 18 18.08 56.37 -13.78
N GLU A 19 18.24 56.13 -15.08
CA GLU A 19 18.68 57.18 -16.02
C GLU A 19 17.61 58.28 -16.18
N ASN A 20 16.34 57.84 -16.25
CA ASN A 20 15.13 58.61 -16.48
C ASN A 20 14.00 58.08 -15.57
N GLU A 21 12.85 58.75 -15.53
CA GLU A 21 11.70 58.39 -14.70
C GLU A 21 11.19 56.97 -15.05
N PRO A 22 11.22 56.02 -14.09
CA PRO A 22 10.84 54.64 -14.36
C PRO A 22 9.33 54.42 -14.16
N VAL A 23 8.73 53.57 -14.99
CA VAL A 23 7.27 53.32 -15.02
C VAL A 23 6.88 51.89 -14.66
N ALA A 24 7.73 50.91 -14.94
CA ALA A 24 7.54 49.51 -14.52
C ALA A 24 8.88 48.74 -14.54
N PHE A 25 8.95 47.67 -13.73
CA PHE A 25 10.19 46.94 -13.44
C PHE A 25 10.00 45.43 -13.58
N SER A 26 11.04 44.70 -14.00
CA SER A 26 11.06 43.23 -13.94
C SER A 26 12.48 42.71 -13.72
N GLY A 27 12.66 41.71 -12.85
CA GLY A 27 13.91 40.98 -12.76
C GLY A 27 14.02 39.96 -13.89
N ALA A 28 15.19 39.89 -14.53
CA ALA A 28 15.47 38.96 -15.61
C ALA A 28 16.84 38.32 -15.36
N GLN A 29 16.82 37.13 -14.76
CA GLN A 29 18.01 36.41 -14.28
C GLN A 29 18.79 37.24 -13.24
N ASP A 30 20.05 37.58 -13.51
CA ASP A 30 20.91 38.47 -12.72
C ASP A 30 20.79 39.96 -13.11
N LYS A 31 19.84 40.30 -14.01
CA LYS A 31 19.60 41.66 -14.50
C LYS A 31 18.27 42.24 -14.00
N LEU A 32 18.17 43.57 -14.03
CA LEU A 32 16.94 44.32 -13.80
C LEU A 32 16.56 45.08 -15.07
N LEU A 33 15.33 44.88 -15.52
CA LEU A 33 14.70 45.60 -16.61
C LEU A 33 13.94 46.79 -16.03
N VAL A 34 14.38 48.01 -16.37
CA VAL A 34 13.75 49.27 -15.94
C VAL A 34 13.14 49.94 -17.15
N SER A 35 11.81 49.91 -17.28
CA SER A 35 11.10 50.65 -18.32
C SER A 35 10.88 52.11 -17.91
N THR A 36 10.96 53.05 -18.84
CA THR A 36 10.94 54.50 -18.56
C THR A 36 9.85 55.25 -19.34
N ILE A 37 9.54 56.48 -18.91
CA ILE A 37 8.63 57.41 -19.63
C ILE A 37 9.07 57.75 -21.07
N GLN A 38 10.32 57.44 -21.47
CA GLN A 38 10.86 57.74 -22.79
C GLN A 38 10.64 56.62 -23.82
N ASN A 39 9.76 55.65 -23.52
CA ASN A 39 9.54 54.43 -24.31
C ASN A 39 10.85 53.64 -24.50
N THR A 40 11.59 53.43 -23.42
CA THR A 40 12.78 52.57 -23.39
C THR A 40 12.72 51.59 -22.23
N VAL A 41 13.38 50.44 -22.39
CA VAL A 41 13.75 49.53 -21.30
C VAL A 41 15.27 49.52 -21.18
N ASN A 42 15.77 49.87 -20.01
CA ASN A 42 17.18 49.81 -19.66
C ASN A 42 17.48 48.46 -19.00
N VAL A 43 18.57 47.81 -19.41
CA VAL A 43 19.03 46.53 -18.84
C VAL A 43 20.18 46.81 -17.88
N HIS A 44 19.88 46.80 -16.59
CA HIS A 44 20.84 47.01 -15.51
C HIS A 44 21.43 45.67 -15.05
N ASP A 45 22.75 45.61 -14.85
CA ASP A 45 23.45 44.44 -14.31
C ASP A 45 23.64 44.56 -12.80
N LEU A 46 22.94 43.72 -12.03
CA LEU A 46 22.91 43.82 -10.57
C LEU A 46 24.23 43.39 -9.93
N ASP A 47 24.91 42.38 -10.50
CA ASP A 47 26.24 41.97 -10.06
C ASP A 47 27.33 42.99 -10.43
N ALA A 48 27.07 43.85 -11.41
CA ALA A 48 27.89 45.03 -11.72
C ALA A 48 27.29 46.34 -11.14
N ARG A 49 26.73 46.26 -9.91
CA ARG A 49 26.21 47.40 -9.11
C ARG A 49 25.09 48.20 -9.76
N GLY A 50 24.27 47.57 -10.58
CA GLY A 50 23.19 48.24 -11.32
C GLY A 50 23.67 49.08 -12.51
N SER A 51 24.88 48.83 -13.03
CA SER A 51 25.34 49.51 -14.25
C SER A 51 24.49 49.11 -15.47
N VAL A 52 24.17 50.08 -16.32
CA VAL A 52 23.40 49.83 -17.56
C VAL A 52 24.32 49.16 -18.58
N LEU A 53 23.91 48.00 -19.10
CA LEU A 53 24.60 47.29 -20.17
C LEU A 53 24.23 47.88 -21.54
N HIS A 54 22.92 48.01 -21.77
CA HIS A 54 22.30 48.54 -22.97
C HIS A 54 20.82 48.85 -22.70
N SER A 55 20.14 49.43 -23.68
CA SER A 55 18.69 49.64 -23.66
C SER A 55 18.04 49.23 -24.98
N PHE A 56 16.73 49.01 -24.96
CA PHE A 56 15.92 48.76 -26.17
C PHE A 56 14.64 49.61 -26.16
N PRO A 57 14.14 50.05 -27.33
CA PRO A 57 12.94 50.88 -27.41
C PRO A 57 11.66 50.04 -27.27
N THR A 58 10.64 50.65 -26.64
CA THR A 58 9.24 50.21 -26.72
C THR A 58 8.45 51.09 -27.70
N VAL A 59 7.19 50.76 -27.97
CA VAL A 59 6.38 51.48 -28.97
C VAL A 59 5.47 52.53 -28.32
N ASP A 60 4.85 52.21 -27.18
CA ASP A 60 4.16 53.17 -26.31
C ASP A 60 4.68 53.01 -24.85
N VAL A 61 4.13 53.79 -23.90
CA VAL A 61 4.59 53.78 -22.50
C VAL A 61 4.20 52.48 -21.81
N VAL A 62 5.15 51.82 -21.14
CA VAL A 62 4.94 50.55 -20.44
C VAL A 62 4.12 50.75 -19.16
N LYS A 63 3.07 49.94 -18.99
CA LYS A 63 2.23 49.84 -17.79
C LYS A 63 2.63 48.66 -16.90
N GLN A 64 3.00 47.54 -17.52
CA GLN A 64 3.44 46.32 -16.86
C GLN A 64 4.52 45.68 -17.74
N ILE A 65 5.54 45.09 -17.12
CA ILE A 65 6.62 44.35 -17.80
C ILE A 65 6.90 43.06 -17.02
N ILE A 66 6.99 41.93 -17.72
CA ILE A 66 7.32 40.63 -17.15
C ILE A 66 8.37 39.92 -18.01
N TYR A 67 9.29 39.21 -17.37
CA TYR A 67 10.25 38.32 -18.02
C TYR A 67 9.81 36.86 -17.89
N CYS A 68 9.89 36.10 -18.98
CA CYS A 68 9.66 34.66 -19.00
C CYS A 68 10.96 33.91 -19.30
N GLU A 69 11.40 33.08 -18.36
CA GLU A 69 12.67 32.35 -18.43
C GLU A 69 12.67 31.26 -19.51
N ALA A 70 11.73 30.30 -19.48
CA ALA A 70 11.70 29.19 -20.43
C ALA A 70 11.56 29.62 -21.90
N GLY A 71 10.89 30.73 -22.18
CA GLY A 71 10.77 31.29 -23.53
C GLY A 71 11.82 32.37 -23.87
N ASN A 72 12.63 32.77 -22.89
CA ASN A 72 13.54 33.92 -22.90
C ASN A 72 12.96 35.14 -23.66
N TYR A 73 11.87 35.69 -23.12
CA TYR A 73 11.18 36.85 -23.67
C TYR A 73 10.76 37.85 -22.59
N VAL A 74 10.56 39.09 -23.01
CA VAL A 74 10.00 40.15 -22.17
C VAL A 74 8.65 40.54 -22.75
N ALA A 75 7.57 40.36 -21.99
CA ALA A 75 6.23 40.78 -22.38
C ALA A 75 5.85 42.07 -21.64
N THR A 76 5.24 43.02 -22.36
CA THR A 76 4.77 44.30 -21.83
C THR A 76 3.26 44.46 -22.04
N ILE A 77 2.64 45.25 -21.18
CA ILE A 77 1.42 46.00 -21.53
C ILE A 77 1.85 47.43 -21.80
N GLU A 78 1.53 47.96 -22.98
CA GLU A 78 1.87 49.32 -23.39
C GLU A 78 0.60 50.15 -23.63
N ASN A 79 0.55 51.33 -23.01
CA ASN A 79 -0.60 52.23 -22.99
C ASN A 79 -0.49 53.29 -24.09
N LYS A 80 -1.40 53.22 -25.06
CA LYS A 80 -1.52 54.18 -26.15
C LYS A 80 -2.68 55.15 -25.92
N VAL A 81 -2.39 56.44 -25.85
CA VAL A 81 -3.42 57.48 -25.78
C VAL A 81 -4.00 57.72 -27.18
N SER A 82 -5.31 57.51 -27.34
CA SER A 82 -6.01 57.78 -28.61
C SER A 82 -6.26 59.28 -28.80
N TRP A 83 -6.57 59.69 -30.04
CA TRP A 83 -6.98 61.06 -30.37
C TRP A 83 -8.28 61.51 -29.65
N HIS A 84 -9.01 60.59 -29.03
CA HIS A 84 -10.22 60.86 -28.26
C HIS A 84 -9.96 60.83 -26.73
N HIS A 85 -8.69 60.89 -26.30
CA HIS A 85 -8.22 60.75 -24.92
C HIS A 85 -8.60 59.43 -24.21
N SER A 86 -9.11 58.43 -24.93
CA SER A 86 -9.23 57.07 -24.42
C SER A 86 -7.87 56.35 -24.46
N ILE A 87 -7.54 55.62 -23.39
CA ILE A 87 -6.33 54.79 -23.33
C ILE A 87 -6.68 53.39 -23.84
N ALA A 88 -5.96 52.93 -24.86
CA ALA A 88 -5.98 51.55 -25.33
C ALA A 88 -4.67 50.86 -24.95
N SER A 89 -4.73 49.64 -24.43
CA SER A 89 -3.55 48.88 -24.02
C SER A 89 -3.29 47.68 -24.92
N TYR A 90 -2.04 47.54 -25.34
CA TYR A 90 -1.56 46.51 -26.27
C TYR A 90 -0.58 45.60 -25.55
N VAL A 91 -0.61 44.28 -25.83
CA VAL A 91 0.40 43.35 -25.33
C VAL A 91 1.46 43.13 -26.39
N ARG A 92 2.72 43.37 -26.03
CA ARG A 92 3.88 43.30 -26.94
C ARG A 92 4.97 42.45 -26.32
N ILE A 93 5.68 41.70 -27.15
CA ILE A 93 6.62 40.68 -26.68
C ILE A 93 7.94 40.86 -27.41
N TYR A 94 8.99 41.14 -26.64
CA TYR A 94 10.33 41.48 -27.11
C TYR A 94 11.26 40.27 -27.01
N PHE A 95 11.78 39.84 -28.16
CA PHE A 95 12.80 38.81 -28.28
C PHE A 95 14.18 39.43 -28.51
N LYS A 96 15.24 38.72 -28.10
CA LYS A 96 16.64 39.18 -28.16
C LYS A 96 16.89 40.45 -27.31
N TRP A 97 16.09 40.65 -26.27
CA TRP A 97 16.16 41.81 -25.36
C TRP A 97 17.54 41.99 -24.70
N TRP A 98 18.33 40.91 -24.60
CA TRP A 98 19.70 40.88 -24.08
C TRP A 98 20.79 41.31 -25.08
N ILE A 99 20.44 41.66 -26.32
CA ILE A 99 21.40 42.05 -27.36
C ILE A 99 21.38 43.57 -27.55
N ASP A 100 22.54 44.21 -27.39
CA ASP A 100 22.74 45.60 -27.81
C ASP A 100 22.56 45.73 -29.34
N THR A 101 21.51 46.44 -29.73
CA THR A 101 21.14 46.70 -31.13
C THR A 101 22.00 47.74 -31.82
N ASN A 102 22.84 48.51 -31.10
CA ASN A 102 23.64 49.62 -31.66
C ASN A 102 22.77 50.60 -32.49
N GLY A 103 21.53 50.84 -32.08
CA GLY A 103 20.59 51.71 -32.80
C GLY A 103 20.00 51.12 -34.09
N GLN A 104 20.09 49.80 -34.31
CA GLN A 104 19.32 49.14 -35.38
C GLN A 104 17.80 49.25 -35.11
N PRO A 105 16.97 49.44 -36.15
CA PRO A 105 15.53 49.60 -35.98
C PRO A 105 14.88 48.32 -35.44
N LEU A 106 13.91 48.50 -34.53
CA LEU A 106 13.08 47.43 -33.99
C LEU A 106 12.26 46.79 -35.11
N LYS A 107 12.37 45.46 -35.28
CA LYS A 107 11.49 44.72 -36.20
C LYS A 107 10.17 44.45 -35.52
N VAL A 108 9.06 44.89 -36.12
CA VAL A 108 7.71 44.76 -35.57
C VAL A 108 6.88 43.81 -36.44
N ARG A 109 6.16 42.88 -35.80
CA ARG A 109 5.15 42.03 -36.46
C ARG A 109 3.98 41.73 -35.50
N ILE A 110 2.90 41.17 -36.04
CA ILE A 110 1.76 40.66 -35.27
C ILE A 110 1.94 39.15 -35.05
N ALA A 111 1.52 38.63 -33.90
CA ALA A 111 1.54 37.19 -33.62
C ALA A 111 0.76 36.39 -34.69
N GLY A 112 1.24 35.19 -35.03
CA GLY A 112 0.70 34.38 -36.12
C GLY A 112 1.11 34.86 -37.54
N CYS A 113 1.56 36.11 -37.71
CA CYS A 113 2.11 36.59 -38.97
C CYS A 113 3.59 36.24 -39.10
N ALA A 114 3.96 35.52 -40.16
CA ALA A 114 5.35 35.16 -40.43
C ALA A 114 6.21 36.40 -40.75
N PRO A 115 7.52 36.39 -40.39
CA PRO A 115 8.42 37.51 -40.66
C PRO A 115 8.63 37.74 -42.16
N ALA A 116 8.89 38.99 -42.55
CA ALA A 116 9.13 39.34 -43.94
C ALA A 116 10.40 38.64 -44.50
N PRO A 117 10.40 38.23 -45.78
CA PRO A 117 11.55 37.56 -46.41
C PRO A 117 12.70 38.55 -46.67
N ASP A 118 13.59 38.70 -45.69
CA ASP A 118 14.75 39.61 -45.77
C ASP A 118 15.84 39.13 -46.74
N THR A 119 16.37 40.07 -47.53
CA THR A 119 17.51 39.86 -48.45
C THR A 119 18.85 40.33 -47.87
N SER A 120 18.96 40.52 -46.55
CA SER A 120 20.12 41.12 -45.88
C SER A 120 20.72 40.22 -44.79
N TYR A 121 22.06 40.18 -44.72
CA TYR A 121 22.83 39.26 -43.85
C TYR A 121 22.86 39.64 -42.36
N SER A 122 22.12 40.66 -41.90
CA SER A 122 22.24 41.25 -40.55
C SER A 122 21.33 40.64 -39.46
N PHE A 123 20.75 39.45 -39.71
CA PHE A 123 19.71 38.83 -38.89
C PHE A 123 20.08 38.56 -37.40
N SER A 124 21.37 38.60 -37.07
CA SER A 124 21.92 38.38 -35.73
C SER A 124 21.98 39.61 -34.82
N LYS A 125 21.64 40.82 -35.29
CA LYS A 125 21.78 42.08 -34.52
C LYS A 125 20.54 43.00 -34.46
N SER A 126 19.37 42.53 -34.89
CA SER A 126 18.10 43.27 -34.74
C SER A 126 17.17 42.60 -33.72
N SER A 127 16.73 43.35 -32.72
CA SER A 127 15.65 42.93 -31.81
C SER A 127 14.31 42.88 -32.54
N GLU A 128 13.41 42.04 -32.03
CA GLU A 128 12.11 41.73 -32.63
C GLU A 128 11.01 41.93 -31.58
N MET A 129 9.94 42.63 -31.95
CA MET A 129 8.74 42.82 -31.15
C MET A 129 7.54 42.19 -31.88
N VAL A 130 6.75 41.43 -31.11
CA VAL A 130 5.53 40.76 -31.57
C VAL A 130 4.35 41.31 -30.78
N GLU A 131 3.40 41.96 -31.48
CA GLU A 131 2.16 42.46 -30.89
C GLU A 131 1.09 41.34 -30.93
N LEU A 132 0.40 41.10 -29.81
CA LEU A 132 -0.71 40.13 -29.76
C LEU A 132 -1.99 40.74 -30.35
N PRO A 133 -2.71 40.03 -31.24
CA PRO A 133 -4.01 40.47 -31.73
C PRO A 133 -5.08 40.26 -30.65
N LEU A 134 -5.40 41.31 -29.89
CA LEU A 134 -6.40 41.29 -28.83
C LEU A 134 -7.70 42.00 -29.24
N GLU A 135 -8.85 41.45 -28.87
CA GLU A 135 -10.17 42.08 -29.10
C GLU A 135 -10.46 43.27 -28.16
N LYS A 136 -9.74 43.35 -27.03
CA LYS A 136 -9.99 44.29 -25.92
C LYS A 136 -8.67 44.77 -25.33
N SER A 137 -8.70 45.92 -24.65
CA SER A 137 -7.59 46.43 -23.84
C SER A 137 -7.19 45.43 -22.74
N ALA A 138 -5.92 45.08 -22.66
CA ALA A 138 -5.37 44.23 -21.60
C ALA A 138 -5.30 44.96 -20.24
N LEU A 139 -5.70 44.27 -19.17
CA LEU A 139 -5.62 44.77 -17.79
C LEU A 139 -4.31 44.35 -17.11
N CYS A 140 -4.00 43.06 -17.13
CA CYS A 140 -2.77 42.48 -16.58
C CYS A 140 -2.32 41.26 -17.39
N ILE A 141 -1.03 40.93 -17.32
CA ILE A 141 -0.41 39.75 -17.95
C ILE A 141 0.34 38.91 -16.92
N ALA A 142 0.42 37.60 -17.17
CA ALA A 142 1.20 36.65 -16.38
C ALA A 142 1.81 35.57 -17.30
N SER A 143 3.03 35.11 -17.02
CA SER A 143 3.74 34.14 -17.87
C SER A 143 4.27 32.97 -17.06
N CYS A 144 3.96 31.74 -17.46
CA CYS A 144 4.43 30.57 -16.75
C CYS A 144 5.93 30.33 -17.01
N ARG A 145 6.74 30.39 -15.94
CA ARG A 145 8.20 30.17 -16.00
C ARG A 145 8.61 28.82 -16.58
N LYS A 146 7.76 27.78 -16.52
CA LYS A 146 8.04 26.43 -17.03
C LYS A 146 7.58 26.19 -18.48
N THR A 147 6.34 26.56 -18.81
CA THR A 147 5.73 26.23 -20.11
C THR A 147 5.91 27.32 -21.16
N SER A 148 6.43 28.49 -20.77
CA SER A 148 6.54 29.71 -21.58
C SER A 148 5.22 30.30 -22.12
N ALA A 149 4.08 29.75 -21.70
CA ALA A 149 2.76 30.30 -21.98
C ALA A 149 2.55 31.68 -21.32
N LEU A 150 1.71 32.51 -21.94
CA LEU A 150 1.39 33.88 -21.55
C LEU A 150 -0.13 34.04 -21.47
N ALA A 151 -0.66 34.40 -20.30
CA ALA A 151 -2.06 34.75 -20.12
C ALA A 151 -2.26 36.27 -20.08
N VAL A 152 -3.36 36.72 -20.68
CA VAL A 152 -3.76 38.13 -20.78
C VAL A 152 -5.15 38.32 -20.21
N SER A 153 -5.29 39.11 -19.14
CA SER A 153 -6.61 39.53 -18.63
C SER A 153 -7.21 40.59 -19.55
N LEU A 154 -8.40 40.30 -20.06
CA LEU A 154 -9.24 41.19 -20.87
C LEU A 154 -10.53 41.59 -20.12
N GLY A 155 -10.44 41.71 -18.79
CA GLY A 155 -11.59 42.00 -17.91
C GLY A 155 -12.04 40.76 -17.15
N SER A 156 -13.17 40.17 -17.56
CA SER A 156 -13.72 38.91 -17.01
C SER A 156 -13.42 37.70 -17.90
N SER A 157 -12.50 37.84 -18.84
CA SER A 157 -12.02 36.80 -19.74
C SER A 157 -10.50 36.86 -19.82
N ILE A 158 -9.84 35.72 -19.73
CA ILE A 158 -8.39 35.56 -19.76
C ILE A 158 -8.04 34.78 -21.04
N SER A 159 -7.34 35.40 -21.97
CA SER A 159 -6.89 34.74 -23.21
C SER A 159 -5.47 34.21 -23.01
N VAL A 160 -5.28 32.92 -23.26
CA VAL A 160 -4.01 32.19 -23.06
C VAL A 160 -3.34 31.99 -24.41
N PHE A 161 -2.06 32.35 -24.50
CA PHE A 161 -1.23 32.22 -25.68
C PHE A 161 -0.04 31.27 -25.39
N CYS A 162 0.17 30.30 -26.27
CA CYS A 162 1.33 29.42 -26.22
C CYS A 162 2.47 30.01 -27.06
N TYR A 163 3.68 30.01 -26.49
CA TYR A 163 4.92 30.25 -27.24
C TYR A 163 5.18 29.07 -28.20
N ALA A 164 5.55 29.38 -29.44
CA ALA A 164 5.84 28.40 -30.48
C ALA A 164 7.03 28.82 -31.35
N THR A 165 8.04 27.95 -31.49
CA THR A 165 9.11 28.16 -32.48
C THR A 165 8.67 27.61 -33.84
N LYS A 166 8.37 28.51 -34.77
CA LYS A 166 7.87 28.22 -36.12
C LYS A 166 8.99 28.25 -37.15
N VAL A 167 8.78 27.61 -38.29
CA VAL A 167 9.67 27.67 -39.47
C VAL A 167 9.01 28.52 -40.56
N HIS A 168 9.69 29.58 -41.01
CA HIS A 168 9.21 30.39 -42.14
C HIS A 168 9.32 29.58 -43.45
N PRO A 169 8.22 29.18 -44.11
CA PRO A 169 8.27 28.17 -45.17
C PRO A 169 9.17 28.52 -46.37
N PRO A 170 9.22 29.78 -46.88
CA PRO A 170 10.13 30.18 -47.96
C PRO A 170 11.62 30.16 -47.60
N SER A 171 12.03 30.63 -46.41
CA SER A 171 13.46 30.75 -46.05
C SER A 171 14.01 29.60 -45.20
N LYS A 172 13.13 28.73 -44.67
CA LYS A 172 13.43 27.65 -43.71
C LYS A 172 14.10 28.11 -42.41
N GLN A 173 14.11 29.42 -42.12
CA GLN A 173 14.59 29.97 -40.86
C GLN A 173 13.55 29.75 -39.76
N THR A 174 14.01 29.47 -38.54
CA THR A 174 13.17 29.47 -37.35
C THR A 174 12.91 30.88 -36.84
N PHE A 175 11.72 31.11 -36.31
CA PHE A 175 11.33 32.33 -35.58
C PHE A 175 10.43 31.96 -34.41
N ASN A 176 10.45 32.77 -33.34
CA ASN A 176 9.62 32.56 -32.17
C ASN A 176 8.32 33.36 -32.32
N ASP A 177 7.19 32.76 -31.99
CA ASP A 177 5.85 33.30 -32.19
C ASP A 177 4.92 32.90 -31.05
N PHE A 178 3.72 33.50 -31.03
CA PHE A 178 2.66 33.13 -30.10
C PHE A 178 1.41 32.70 -30.86
N GLU A 179 0.74 31.68 -30.34
CA GLU A 179 -0.51 31.15 -30.88
C GLU A 179 -1.58 31.16 -29.80
N HIS A 180 -2.79 31.56 -30.16
CA HIS A 180 -3.92 31.57 -29.24
C HIS A 180 -4.33 30.12 -28.91
N PHE A 181 -4.49 29.83 -27.61
CA PHE A 181 -4.74 28.50 -27.10
C PHE A 181 -6.13 28.38 -26.46
N ALA A 182 -6.49 29.27 -25.53
CA ALA A 182 -7.78 29.19 -24.86
C ALA A 182 -8.26 30.52 -24.28
N ASP A 183 -9.56 30.75 -24.33
CA ASP A 183 -10.24 31.78 -23.54
C ASP A 183 -10.85 31.15 -22.27
N ILE A 184 -10.53 31.73 -21.12
CA ILE A 184 -11.05 31.34 -19.80
C ILE A 184 -11.93 32.48 -19.28
N SER A 185 -13.24 32.26 -19.18
CA SER A 185 -14.19 33.23 -18.63
C SER A 185 -14.40 33.01 -17.13
N VAL A 186 -14.31 34.09 -16.36
CA VAL A 186 -14.44 34.12 -14.89
C VAL A 186 -15.53 35.11 -14.46
N PRO A 187 -16.13 34.98 -13.27
CA PRO A 187 -17.33 35.74 -12.89
C PRO A 187 -17.07 37.20 -12.43
N PHE A 188 -15.81 37.64 -12.37
CA PHE A 188 -15.39 38.96 -11.89
C PHE A 188 -14.33 39.59 -12.80
N VAL A 189 -13.97 40.86 -12.55
CA VAL A 189 -12.89 41.55 -13.27
C VAL A 189 -11.53 41.23 -12.65
N VAL A 190 -10.67 40.54 -13.40
CA VAL A 190 -9.32 40.15 -12.97
C VAL A 190 -8.41 41.37 -13.02
N ARG A 191 -7.98 41.84 -11.85
CA ARG A 191 -7.03 42.96 -11.68
C ARG A 191 -5.59 42.49 -11.79
N GLU A 192 -5.29 41.40 -11.09
CA GLU A 192 -3.97 40.77 -10.98
C GLU A 192 -4.14 39.27 -11.17
N MET A 193 -3.10 38.62 -11.69
CA MET A 193 -3.11 37.23 -12.10
C MET A 193 -1.70 36.66 -11.99
N ASP A 194 -1.60 35.38 -11.62
CA ASP A 194 -0.38 34.57 -11.78
C ASP A 194 -0.72 33.18 -12.32
N MET A 195 0.25 32.50 -12.94
CA MET A 195 0.07 31.18 -13.53
C MET A 195 1.29 30.24 -13.41
N CYS A 196 1.00 28.98 -13.06
CA CYS A 196 1.98 27.90 -13.01
C CYS A 196 1.40 26.63 -13.66
N GLU A 197 1.99 26.16 -14.75
CA GLU A 197 1.50 25.01 -15.54
C GLU A 197 0.01 25.16 -15.91
N SER A 198 -0.86 24.27 -15.39
CA SER A 198 -2.32 24.30 -15.57
C SER A 198 -3.08 25.16 -14.55
N TYR A 199 -2.39 25.80 -13.62
CA TYR A 199 -2.96 26.48 -12.45
C TYR A 199 -2.94 28.00 -12.66
N PHE A 200 -4.07 28.64 -12.35
CA PHE A 200 -4.29 30.08 -12.47
C PHE A 200 -4.74 30.62 -11.11
N ALA A 201 -4.09 31.69 -10.64
CA ALA A 201 -4.54 32.48 -9.50
C ALA A 201 -5.00 33.84 -10.00
N CYS A 202 -6.26 34.21 -9.70
CA CYS A 202 -6.89 35.44 -10.17
C CYS A 202 -7.37 36.27 -8.98
N LEU A 203 -7.01 37.55 -8.96
CA LEU A 203 -7.35 38.51 -7.91
C LEU A 203 -8.24 39.64 -8.44
N SER A 204 -9.21 40.03 -7.63
CA SER A 204 -10.07 41.20 -7.82
C SER A 204 -10.24 41.94 -6.49
N ASP A 205 -10.82 43.14 -6.52
CA ASP A 205 -10.95 44.10 -5.41
C ASP A 205 -11.52 43.51 -4.09
N ARG A 206 -12.14 42.32 -4.12
CA ARG A 206 -12.66 41.57 -2.96
C ARG A 206 -12.55 40.04 -3.05
N ILE A 207 -11.99 39.48 -4.12
CA ILE A 207 -12.10 38.05 -4.46
C ILE A 207 -10.74 37.48 -4.86
N VAL A 208 -10.36 36.36 -4.25
CA VAL A 208 -9.30 35.46 -4.73
C VAL A 208 -9.96 34.22 -5.33
N HIS A 209 -9.62 33.85 -6.57
CA HIS A 209 -10.04 32.60 -7.19
C HIS A 209 -8.84 31.89 -7.80
N VAL A 210 -8.50 30.73 -7.26
CA VAL A 210 -7.48 29.83 -7.79
C VAL A 210 -8.15 28.60 -8.36
N PHE A 211 -7.81 28.24 -9.60
CA PHE A 211 -8.35 27.08 -10.29
C PHE A 211 -7.31 26.40 -11.17
N ARG A 212 -7.56 25.13 -11.48
CA ARG A 212 -6.77 24.31 -12.41
C ARG A 212 -7.59 24.03 -13.67
N VAL A 213 -7.00 24.20 -14.85
CA VAL A 213 -7.58 23.74 -16.11
C VAL A 213 -7.22 22.27 -16.34
N CYS A 214 -8.22 21.46 -16.62
CA CYS A 214 -8.13 20.00 -16.79
C CYS A 214 -8.71 19.59 -18.15
N CYS A 215 -8.20 18.49 -18.71
CA CYS A 215 -8.69 17.90 -19.96
C CYS A 215 -8.88 16.39 -19.75
N ASP A 216 -9.96 15.79 -20.24
CA ASP A 216 -10.18 14.34 -20.11
C ASP A 216 -9.12 13.56 -20.92
N SER A 217 -8.38 12.64 -20.29
CA SER A 217 -7.41 11.78 -20.98
C SER A 217 -8.12 10.62 -21.69
N SER A 218 -8.23 10.67 -23.01
CA SER A 218 -8.90 9.63 -23.80
C SER A 218 -8.04 8.36 -23.98
N ASN A 219 -7.90 7.56 -22.91
CA ASN A 219 -7.38 6.18 -22.98
C ASN A 219 -7.92 5.33 -21.82
N GLY A 220 -8.96 4.55 -22.08
CA GLY A 220 -9.38 3.48 -21.18
C GLY A 220 -8.54 2.22 -21.42
N ASN A 221 -7.57 1.96 -20.54
CA ASN A 221 -6.93 0.64 -20.39
C ASN A 221 -6.31 0.51 -19.00
N ASN A 222 -6.55 -0.63 -18.34
CA ASN A 222 -6.07 -0.91 -16.98
C ASN A 222 -4.62 -1.43 -16.99
N ASP A 223 -3.66 -0.54 -17.22
CA ASP A 223 -2.23 -0.82 -17.04
C ASP A 223 -1.53 0.26 -16.23
N LYS A 224 -0.51 -0.14 -15.45
CA LYS A 224 0.22 0.76 -14.54
C LYS A 224 1.16 1.67 -15.32
N ILE A 225 0.74 2.91 -15.60
CA ILE A 225 1.59 3.91 -16.26
C ILE A 225 2.55 4.57 -15.24
N SER A 226 3.84 4.36 -15.46
CA SER A 226 4.92 5.10 -14.82
C SER A 226 5.00 6.54 -15.33
N THR A 227 4.99 7.53 -14.44
CA THR A 227 5.09 8.96 -14.78
C THR A 227 6.52 9.37 -15.13
N ASP A 228 6.98 9.04 -16.33
CA ASP A 228 8.31 9.47 -16.81
C ASP A 228 8.42 9.50 -18.35
N SER A 229 7.67 10.40 -19.01
CA SER A 229 7.84 10.69 -20.46
C SER A 229 7.00 11.88 -20.98
N LEU A 230 7.39 13.13 -20.65
CA LEU A 230 6.87 14.34 -21.35
C LEU A 230 7.94 15.40 -21.68
N VAL A 231 9.22 15.03 -21.76
CA VAL A 231 10.28 15.86 -22.37
C VAL A 231 11.23 14.98 -23.20
N SER A 232 11.75 15.54 -24.29
CA SER A 232 12.83 15.06 -25.17
C SER A 232 12.52 13.96 -26.22
N PRO A 233 12.90 14.19 -27.50
CA PRO A 233 13.15 13.14 -28.50
C PRO A 233 14.66 12.80 -28.62
N ILE A 234 14.95 11.74 -29.38
CA ILE A 234 16.30 11.20 -29.78
C ILE A 234 16.93 10.21 -28.78
N GLY A 235 17.30 9.01 -29.28
CA GLY A 235 18.34 8.15 -28.66
C GLY A 235 17.89 6.73 -28.26
N GLU A 236 18.15 5.75 -29.13
CA GLU A 236 17.80 4.33 -28.95
C GLU A 236 18.54 3.56 -27.81
N ASN A 237 18.08 2.33 -27.55
CA ASN A 237 18.77 1.18 -26.89
C ASN A 237 18.95 1.28 -25.35
N LEU A 238 18.32 0.41 -24.54
CA LEU A 238 18.59 -1.04 -24.45
C LEU A 238 17.42 -1.84 -23.81
N LYS A 239 17.49 -3.18 -23.81
CA LYS A 239 16.46 -4.11 -23.30
C LYS A 239 16.83 -4.78 -21.96
N ASN A 240 15.79 -5.33 -21.30
CA ASN A 240 15.77 -6.35 -20.24
C ASN A 240 16.17 -5.93 -18.80
N ARG A 241 15.20 -6.00 -17.87
CA ARG A 241 15.11 -7.12 -16.89
C ARG A 241 13.76 -7.15 -16.14
N ASN A 242 13.52 -8.24 -15.40
CA ASN A 242 12.21 -8.71 -14.96
C ASN A 242 11.85 -8.34 -13.51
N ASN A 243 10.54 -8.31 -13.23
CA ASN A 243 9.88 -8.51 -11.92
C ASN A 243 10.14 -7.40 -10.85
N TYR A 244 9.29 -7.15 -9.86
CA TYR A 244 8.30 -8.02 -9.18
C TYR A 244 6.96 -7.33 -8.91
N SER A 245 5.93 -8.14 -8.61
CA SER A 245 4.66 -7.66 -8.03
C SER A 245 4.56 -8.12 -6.57
N LEU A 246 4.12 -7.22 -5.69
CA LEU A 246 3.72 -7.53 -4.32
C LEU A 246 2.29 -7.03 -4.12
N ASN A 247 1.42 -7.93 -3.67
CA ASN A 247 0.09 -7.61 -3.20
C ASN A 247 0.14 -7.44 -1.68
N PHE A 248 -0.59 -6.46 -1.16
CA PHE A 248 -1.05 -6.47 0.22
C PHE A 248 -2.57 -6.34 0.23
N HIS A 249 -3.24 -7.45 0.53
CA HIS A 249 -4.48 -7.36 1.28
C HIS A 249 -4.11 -7.09 2.74
N ASP A 250 -4.90 -6.28 3.41
CA ASP A 250 -5.08 -6.38 4.86
C ASP A 250 -6.58 -6.36 5.15
N GLN A 251 -7.00 -6.94 6.29
CA GLN A 251 -8.39 -7.23 6.59
C GLN A 251 -8.78 -6.81 8.01
N ASN A 252 -10.10 -6.63 8.19
CA ASN A 252 -10.82 -6.60 9.47
C ASN A 252 -10.60 -5.38 10.37
N LEU A 253 -11.62 -4.52 10.44
CA LEU A 253 -12.01 -3.89 11.69
C LEU A 253 -13.53 -3.68 11.71
N ASP A 254 -14.25 -4.75 12.04
CA ASP A 254 -15.71 -4.71 12.21
C ASP A 254 -16.09 -4.00 13.51
N SER A 255 -16.99 -3.01 13.40
CA SER A 255 -18.10 -2.86 14.35
C SER A 255 -19.16 -1.96 13.72
N GLU A 256 -20.17 -2.56 13.10
CA GLU A 256 -21.24 -1.87 12.40
C GLU A 256 -22.24 -1.21 13.38
N LEU A 257 -22.73 -0.03 13.01
CA LEU A 257 -24.00 0.52 13.50
C LEU A 257 -24.86 0.83 12.28
N TYR A 258 -25.80 -0.05 11.98
CA TYR A 258 -26.72 0.10 10.85
C TYR A 258 -27.70 1.27 11.09
N ASP A 259 -27.77 2.20 10.15
CA ASP A 259 -28.96 3.00 9.89
C ASP A 259 -29.69 2.40 8.69
N GLU A 260 -30.88 1.84 8.92
CA GLU A 260 -31.68 1.14 7.90
C GLU A 260 -32.24 2.07 6.81
N ASN A 261 -31.93 3.37 6.82
CA ASN A 261 -32.37 4.36 5.82
C ASN A 261 -31.22 4.92 4.96
N TYR A 262 -29.98 4.44 5.09
CA TYR A 262 -28.86 4.95 4.29
C TYR A 262 -28.83 4.36 2.87
N VAL A 263 -29.36 5.09 1.89
CA VAL A 263 -29.27 4.73 0.45
C VAL A 263 -28.03 5.40 -0.16
N GLU A 264 -26.94 4.65 -0.28
CA GLU A 264 -25.71 5.11 -0.94
C GLU A 264 -25.86 5.12 -2.47
N TRP A 265 -26.01 6.30 -3.07
CA TRP A 265 -26.10 6.46 -4.54
C TRP A 265 -24.71 6.48 -5.19
N ARG A 266 -24.18 5.29 -5.53
CA ARG A 266 -22.98 5.17 -6.37
C ARG A 266 -23.33 5.22 -7.86
N PHE A 267 -23.22 6.41 -8.46
CA PHE A 267 -23.28 6.58 -9.91
C PHE A 267 -21.92 6.30 -10.58
N GLU A 268 -21.51 5.03 -10.66
CA GLU A 268 -20.46 4.63 -11.61
C GLU A 268 -20.48 3.14 -11.94
N SER A 269 -21.09 2.78 -13.07
CA SER A 269 -20.76 1.60 -13.89
C SER A 269 -21.63 1.54 -15.16
N CYS A 270 -21.23 0.71 -16.13
CA CYS A 270 -22.03 0.27 -17.28
C CYS A 270 -22.34 1.30 -18.38
N THR A 271 -21.32 1.75 -19.11
CA THR A 271 -21.44 2.05 -20.55
C THR A 271 -20.60 1.09 -21.41
N SER A 272 -21.05 -0.16 -21.56
CA SER A 272 -20.78 -0.99 -22.76
C SER A 272 -21.47 -2.35 -22.74
N GLN A 273 -21.86 -2.82 -23.95
CA GLN A 273 -22.14 -4.20 -24.38
C GLN A 273 -23.12 -5.02 -23.52
N GLY A 274 -24.38 -5.12 -23.99
CA GLY A 274 -25.45 -5.84 -23.29
C GLY A 274 -25.76 -7.26 -23.81
N TYR A 275 -26.68 -7.90 -23.09
CA TYR A 275 -27.58 -8.99 -23.50
C TYR A 275 -28.88 -8.83 -22.68
N PRO A 276 -29.99 -9.57 -22.90
CA PRO A 276 -31.31 -8.93 -22.95
C PRO A 276 -32.28 -9.47 -21.90
N ASP A 277 -32.61 -8.66 -20.88
CA ASP A 277 -33.77 -8.93 -20.00
C ASP A 277 -34.54 -7.63 -19.69
N ALA A 278 -35.59 -7.38 -20.47
CA ALA A 278 -36.45 -6.19 -20.38
C ALA A 278 -37.49 -6.28 -19.24
N LEU A 279 -37.08 -6.82 -18.09
CA LEU A 279 -37.92 -7.03 -16.92
C LEU A 279 -38.37 -5.73 -16.24
N TRP A 280 -37.60 -4.65 -16.36
CA TRP A 280 -37.97 -3.33 -15.81
C TRP A 280 -38.89 -2.53 -16.74
N GLU A 281 -38.67 -2.62 -18.06
CA GLU A 281 -39.44 -1.89 -19.07
C GLU A 281 -40.88 -2.43 -19.19
N SER A 282 -41.03 -3.75 -19.14
CA SER A 282 -42.35 -4.42 -19.06
C SER A 282 -43.12 -4.10 -17.77
N GLN A 283 -42.44 -3.94 -16.64
CA GLN A 283 -43.06 -3.48 -15.39
C GLN A 283 -43.57 -2.03 -15.49
N LEU A 284 -42.85 -1.14 -16.19
CA LEU A 284 -43.31 0.24 -16.44
C LEU A 284 -44.51 0.30 -17.39
N GLN A 285 -44.47 -0.45 -18.50
CA GLN A 285 -45.59 -0.54 -19.43
C GLN A 285 -46.85 -1.17 -18.80
N SER A 286 -46.70 -1.98 -17.75
CA SER A 286 -47.84 -2.52 -16.99
C SER A 286 -48.53 -1.52 -16.03
N LYS A 287 -47.96 -0.32 -15.85
CA LYS A 287 -48.44 0.71 -14.90
C LYS A 287 -48.66 2.10 -15.51
N LEU A 288 -48.31 2.31 -16.78
CA LEU A 288 -48.48 3.58 -17.50
C LEU A 288 -49.28 3.34 -18.78
N ASP A 289 -50.09 4.32 -19.19
CA ASP A 289 -50.88 4.21 -20.42
C ASP A 289 -49.97 4.12 -21.66
N PRO A 290 -50.27 3.30 -22.69
CA PRO A 290 -49.42 3.16 -23.87
C PRO A 290 -49.09 4.47 -24.60
N SER A 291 -49.94 5.50 -24.49
CA SER A 291 -49.69 6.84 -25.06
C SER A 291 -48.57 7.63 -24.37
N SER A 292 -48.04 7.11 -23.24
CA SER A 292 -46.96 7.72 -22.47
C SER A 292 -45.58 7.54 -23.11
N PHE A 293 -45.45 6.65 -24.11
CA PHE A 293 -44.17 6.27 -24.70
C PHE A 293 -44.02 6.77 -26.17
N PRO A 294 -42.81 7.19 -26.58
CA PRO A 294 -41.56 7.23 -25.80
C PRO A 294 -41.53 8.37 -24.77
N ILE A 295 -41.11 8.04 -23.54
CA ILE A 295 -40.88 9.04 -22.49
C ILE A 295 -39.57 9.78 -22.81
N ASN A 296 -39.68 10.94 -23.46
CA ASN A 296 -38.56 11.86 -23.62
C ASN A 296 -38.25 12.52 -22.26
N LEU A 297 -37.38 11.88 -21.46
CA LEU A 297 -36.78 12.49 -20.27
C LEU A 297 -35.84 13.63 -20.68
N HIS A 298 -36.42 14.81 -20.92
CA HIS A 298 -35.69 16.06 -20.89
C HIS A 298 -35.22 16.33 -19.45
N PHE A 299 -34.05 15.78 -19.12
CA PHE A 299 -33.21 16.37 -18.09
C PHE A 299 -33.08 17.86 -18.40
N HIS A 300 -33.70 18.70 -17.59
CA HIS A 300 -33.44 20.12 -17.64
C HIS A 300 -31.96 20.28 -17.30
N SER A 301 -31.19 20.92 -18.17
CA SER A 301 -29.88 21.46 -17.79
C SER A 301 -30.11 22.27 -16.52
N ILE A 302 -29.32 22.01 -15.46
CA ILE A 302 -29.48 22.66 -14.14
C ILE A 302 -29.71 24.15 -14.37
N ASN A 303 -30.90 24.62 -14.01
CA ASN A 303 -31.41 25.91 -14.49
C ASN A 303 -30.39 27.01 -14.20
N LYS A 304 -30.04 27.79 -15.24
CA LYS A 304 -29.29 29.05 -15.10
C LYS A 304 -30.19 30.15 -14.52
N GLU A 305 -30.86 29.85 -13.42
CA GLU A 305 -31.81 30.72 -12.71
C GLU A 305 -31.17 31.28 -11.44
N ASN A 306 -30.34 32.30 -11.64
CA ASN A 306 -30.35 33.54 -10.86
C ASN A 306 -30.61 33.48 -9.33
N GLU A 307 -29.91 32.62 -8.60
CA GLU A 307 -29.48 32.97 -7.24
C GLU A 307 -28.20 33.83 -7.36
N THR A 308 -28.38 35.13 -7.59
CA THR A 308 -27.26 36.09 -7.54
C THR A 308 -26.71 36.15 -6.12
N PHE A 309 -25.41 35.88 -5.95
CA PHE A 309 -24.73 36.15 -4.69
C PHE A 309 -24.94 37.62 -4.31
N LYS A 310 -25.38 37.88 -3.08
CA LYS A 310 -25.36 39.23 -2.52
C LYS A 310 -23.90 39.64 -2.37
N SER A 311 -23.51 40.80 -2.90
CA SER A 311 -22.13 41.29 -3.01
C SER A 311 -21.40 41.58 -1.68
N ASN A 312 -22.01 41.21 -0.55
CA ASN A 312 -21.66 41.65 0.81
C ASN A 312 -21.62 40.48 1.83
N GLU A 313 -21.91 39.23 1.41
CA GLU A 313 -21.83 38.06 2.29
C GLU A 313 -20.49 37.32 2.06
N GLU A 314 -19.96 36.70 3.12
CA GLU A 314 -18.65 36.04 3.11
C GLU A 314 -18.71 34.63 2.52
N CYS A 315 -17.63 34.18 1.91
CA CYS A 315 -17.42 32.75 1.65
C CYS A 315 -15.95 32.41 1.43
N GLU A 316 -15.52 31.29 2.00
CA GLU A 316 -14.34 30.55 1.61
C GLU A 316 -14.79 29.15 1.12
N PHE A 317 -14.43 28.79 -0.10
CA PHE A 317 -14.64 27.47 -0.67
C PHE A 317 -13.29 26.84 -0.98
N LEU A 318 -12.93 25.81 -0.21
CA LEU A 318 -11.71 25.05 -0.39
C LEU A 318 -11.98 23.86 -1.34
N GLY A 319 -11.21 23.77 -2.41
CA GLY A 319 -11.33 22.75 -3.43
C GLY A 319 -10.55 21.45 -3.15
N PRO A 320 -10.66 20.47 -4.05
CA PRO A 320 -11.18 20.59 -5.43
C PRO A 320 -12.72 20.66 -5.55
N LEU A 321 -13.22 21.60 -6.36
CA LEU A 321 -14.65 21.78 -6.67
C LEU A 321 -14.86 22.03 -8.18
N MET A 322 -15.68 21.19 -8.83
CA MET A 322 -16.02 21.33 -10.26
C MET A 322 -16.82 22.61 -10.56
N THR A 323 -17.72 23.00 -9.66
CA THR A 323 -18.51 24.24 -9.77
C THR A 323 -18.74 24.86 -8.41
N VAL A 324 -18.34 26.11 -8.23
CA VAL A 324 -18.83 26.95 -7.12
C VAL A 324 -20.12 27.64 -7.60
N LYS A 325 -21.20 27.60 -6.83
CA LYS A 325 -22.46 28.30 -7.17
C LYS A 325 -22.17 29.79 -7.41
N GLY A 326 -22.77 30.37 -8.45
CA GLY A 326 -22.54 31.77 -8.85
C GLY A 326 -21.16 32.07 -9.44
N CYS A 327 -20.15 31.18 -9.27
CA CYS A 327 -18.77 31.41 -9.65
C CYS A 327 -18.22 30.31 -10.58
N SER A 328 -18.91 30.08 -11.70
CA SER A 328 -18.47 29.17 -12.75
C SER A 328 -17.28 29.74 -13.54
N VAL A 329 -16.27 28.91 -13.79
CA VAL A 329 -15.20 29.18 -14.76
C VAL A 329 -15.48 28.38 -16.03
N ASP A 330 -15.51 29.04 -17.18
CA ASP A 330 -15.81 28.45 -18.49
C ASP A 330 -14.56 28.50 -19.38
N VAL A 331 -14.11 27.37 -19.92
CA VAL A 331 -12.85 27.25 -20.68
C VAL A 331 -13.16 26.86 -22.12
N ARG A 332 -12.64 27.62 -23.09
CA ARG A 332 -12.86 27.40 -24.52
C ARG A 332 -11.54 27.37 -25.25
N LEU A 333 -11.21 26.22 -25.86
CA LEU A 333 -10.03 26.11 -26.72
C LEU A 333 -10.23 26.88 -28.03
N ASP A 334 -9.15 27.42 -28.59
CA ASP A 334 -9.15 27.89 -29.98
C ASP A 334 -9.35 26.71 -30.94
N SER A 335 -10.11 26.94 -32.00
CA SER A 335 -10.29 26.02 -33.13
C SER A 335 -9.01 25.35 -33.63
N LYS A 336 -7.88 26.06 -33.61
CA LYS A 336 -6.57 25.59 -34.10
C LYS A 336 -5.84 24.67 -33.12
N VAL A 337 -6.24 24.62 -31.84
CA VAL A 337 -5.61 23.73 -30.86
C VAL A 337 -5.71 22.27 -31.28
N PHE A 338 -6.79 21.88 -31.95
CA PHE A 338 -6.94 20.52 -32.49
C PHE A 338 -6.06 20.24 -33.73
N GLU A 339 -5.58 21.26 -34.43
CA GLU A 339 -4.55 21.13 -35.48
C GLU A 339 -3.15 21.01 -34.86
N MET A 340 -2.90 21.74 -33.76
CA MET A 340 -1.64 21.72 -33.02
C MET A 340 -1.45 20.45 -32.16
N PHE A 341 -2.53 19.95 -31.57
CA PHE A 341 -2.56 18.83 -30.64
C PHE A 341 -3.69 17.83 -30.99
N PRO A 342 -3.54 17.00 -32.04
CA PRO A 342 -4.61 16.12 -32.54
C PRO A 342 -5.11 15.05 -31.55
N ASN A 343 -4.39 14.82 -30.44
CA ASN A 343 -4.73 13.87 -29.38
C ASN A 343 -5.39 14.52 -28.16
N LEU A 344 -5.66 15.83 -28.19
CA LEU A 344 -6.32 16.54 -27.10
C LEU A 344 -7.83 16.28 -27.15
N SER A 345 -8.44 15.99 -26.00
CA SER A 345 -9.89 15.77 -25.93
C SER A 345 -10.67 17.08 -26.04
N ALA A 346 -11.93 16.98 -26.50
CA ALA A 346 -12.83 18.12 -26.59
C ALA A 346 -13.39 18.57 -25.22
N ASN A 347 -13.21 17.74 -24.18
CA ASN A 347 -13.68 18.03 -22.82
C ASN A 347 -12.59 18.74 -22.02
N VAL A 348 -12.61 20.06 -22.04
CA VAL A 348 -11.79 20.91 -21.17
C VAL A 348 -12.68 21.58 -20.12
N TYR A 349 -12.25 21.56 -18.87
CA TYR A 349 -12.99 22.11 -17.73
C TYR A 349 -12.04 22.74 -16.70
N ALA A 350 -12.59 23.51 -15.77
CA ALA A 350 -11.84 24.10 -14.67
C ALA A 350 -12.28 23.52 -13.33
N VAL A 351 -11.31 23.17 -12.49
CA VAL A 351 -11.51 22.74 -11.09
C VAL A 351 -11.11 23.91 -10.19
N THR A 352 -12.05 24.45 -9.42
CA THR A 352 -11.74 25.46 -8.40
C THR A 352 -10.98 24.81 -7.26
N LEU A 353 -9.84 25.40 -6.88
CA LEU A 353 -9.00 24.97 -5.76
C LEU A 353 -9.17 25.90 -4.56
N LEU A 354 -9.32 27.20 -4.78
CA LEU A 354 -9.65 28.17 -3.74
C LEU A 354 -10.60 29.21 -4.33
N PHE A 355 -11.67 29.52 -3.62
CA PHE A 355 -12.40 30.77 -3.78
C PHE A 355 -12.53 31.43 -2.41
N ARG A 356 -12.08 32.67 -2.26
CA ARG A 356 -12.25 33.45 -1.00
C ARG A 356 -12.77 34.85 -1.31
N GLN A 357 -13.92 35.19 -0.73
CA GLN A 357 -14.51 36.53 -0.75
C GLN A 357 -14.47 37.11 0.68
N PHE A 358 -13.79 38.24 0.85
CA PHE A 358 -13.30 38.67 2.18
C PHE A 358 -14.34 39.30 3.12
N SER A 359 -14.48 38.70 4.30
CA SER A 359 -14.53 39.39 5.61
C SER A 359 -13.97 38.43 6.70
N LEU A 360 -14.58 38.19 7.88
CA LEU A 360 -13.92 37.62 9.07
C LEU A 360 -14.22 36.12 9.41
N GLN A 361 -13.15 35.32 9.37
CA GLN A 361 -12.84 34.06 10.11
C GLN A 361 -13.28 32.69 9.51
N ASP A 362 -12.64 31.61 10.03
CA ASP A 362 -12.20 30.43 9.24
C ASP A 362 -12.87 29.08 9.61
N SER A 363 -12.74 28.05 8.75
CA SER A 363 -12.32 26.65 9.08
C SER A 363 -12.53 25.63 7.93
N ALA A 364 -11.88 24.44 7.99
CA ALA A 364 -11.60 23.58 6.82
C ALA A 364 -11.80 22.04 7.01
N SER A 365 -11.90 21.27 5.90
CA SER A 365 -11.89 19.78 5.85
C SER A 365 -11.25 19.23 4.53
N LYS A 366 -10.95 17.91 4.38
CA LYS A 366 -10.03 17.23 3.40
C LYS A 366 -10.77 16.63 2.14
N LEU A 367 -10.21 16.12 1.01
CA LEU A 367 -9.03 15.28 0.60
C LEU A 367 -8.63 15.55 -0.92
N THR A 368 -7.67 14.98 -1.69
CA THR A 368 -6.27 14.39 -1.62
C THR A 368 -5.71 14.07 -3.06
N SER A 369 -4.39 13.84 -3.22
CA SER A 369 -3.57 13.44 -4.41
C SER A 369 -3.37 14.47 -5.57
N LEU A 370 -2.23 14.57 -6.29
CA LEU A 370 -0.80 14.34 -5.94
C LEU A 370 0.14 15.13 -6.90
N GLN A 371 0.86 16.14 -6.42
CA GLN A 371 2.02 16.76 -7.11
C GLN A 371 2.87 17.48 -6.03
N LEU A 372 4.21 17.34 -6.07
CA LEU A 372 5.15 17.58 -4.94
C LEU A 372 4.73 18.66 -3.93
N ALA A 373 4.62 19.91 -4.37
CA ALA A 373 3.89 20.96 -3.66
C ALA A 373 3.56 22.14 -4.58
N ILE A 374 2.46 22.84 -4.30
CA ILE A 374 2.12 24.16 -4.84
C ILE A 374 1.61 25.02 -3.68
N GLY A 375 2.29 26.13 -3.43
CA GLY A 375 1.85 27.17 -2.49
C GLY A 375 1.07 28.26 -3.22
N CYS A 376 -0.01 28.73 -2.61
CA CYS A 376 -0.67 29.97 -2.98
C CYS A 376 -0.54 30.95 -1.82
N PHE A 377 -0.04 32.15 -2.11
CA PHE A 377 0.05 33.25 -1.15
C PHE A 377 -0.70 34.46 -1.68
N PHE A 378 -1.47 35.11 -0.81
CA PHE A 378 -2.10 36.40 -1.07
C PHE A 378 -2.14 37.22 0.22
N SER A 379 -2.38 38.53 0.11
CA SER A 379 -2.29 39.41 1.28
C SER A 379 -3.32 40.52 1.32
N THR A 380 -3.69 40.88 2.54
CA THR A 380 -4.30 42.17 2.88
C THR A 380 -3.20 43.19 3.22
N PRO A 381 -3.52 44.48 3.41
CA PRO A 381 -2.52 45.49 3.78
C PRO A 381 -1.89 45.31 5.18
N LYS A 382 -2.33 44.36 6.02
CA LYS A 382 -1.79 44.11 7.38
C LYS A 382 -1.51 42.65 7.71
N GLU A 383 -2.09 41.71 6.97
CA GLU A 383 -1.89 40.27 7.17
C GLU A 383 -1.91 39.51 5.83
N GLY A 384 -0.87 38.70 5.61
CA GLY A 384 -0.75 37.76 4.49
C GLY A 384 -1.16 36.34 4.87
N PHE A 385 -1.59 35.54 3.90
CA PHE A 385 -2.09 34.18 4.11
C PHE A 385 -1.46 33.20 3.11
N LEU A 386 -0.91 32.10 3.62
CA LEU A 386 -0.30 31.03 2.83
C LEU A 386 -1.17 29.77 2.87
N TYR A 387 -1.39 29.17 1.70
CA TYR A 387 -2.12 27.91 1.51
C TYR A 387 -1.30 26.92 0.71
N ASN A 388 -1.40 25.64 1.04
CA ASN A 388 -1.02 24.53 0.17
C ASN A 388 -2.24 24.20 -0.72
N ILE A 389 -2.08 24.20 -2.05
CA ILE A 389 -3.16 23.93 -3.02
C ILE A 389 -2.91 22.69 -3.90
N SER A 390 -1.89 21.90 -3.56
CA SER A 390 -1.32 20.85 -4.43
C SER A 390 -2.31 19.73 -4.79
N GLU A 391 -3.00 19.26 -3.76
CA GLU A 391 -3.94 18.13 -3.79
C GLU A 391 -5.34 18.56 -3.36
N LYS A 392 -5.35 19.36 -2.29
CA LYS A 392 -6.49 19.75 -1.49
C LYS A 392 -6.11 21.04 -0.80
N THR A 393 -6.96 22.06 -0.84
CA THR A 393 -6.55 23.38 -0.33
C THR A 393 -6.54 23.44 1.19
N GLN A 394 -5.38 23.71 1.78
CA GLN A 394 -5.14 23.74 3.21
C GLN A 394 -4.46 25.06 3.57
N PHE A 395 -5.07 25.82 4.48
CA PHE A 395 -4.42 26.97 5.11
C PHE A 395 -3.20 26.49 5.91
N ILE A 396 -2.09 27.23 5.81
CA ILE A 396 -0.80 26.90 6.40
C ILE A 396 -0.51 27.89 7.55
N ASN A 397 -0.20 29.14 7.24
CA ASN A 397 0.09 30.19 8.23
C ASN A 397 -0.35 31.57 7.73
N SER A 398 -0.53 32.50 8.67
CA SER A 398 -0.65 33.94 8.38
C SER A 398 0.58 34.73 8.83
N TYR A 399 0.79 35.86 8.16
CA TYR A 399 1.97 36.73 8.25
C TYR A 399 1.53 38.14 8.62
N VAL A 400 1.62 38.48 9.90
CA VAL A 400 1.22 39.80 10.41
C VAL A 400 2.39 40.78 10.29
N TYR A 401 2.16 41.91 9.62
CA TYR A 401 3.16 42.94 9.32
C TYR A 401 3.24 44.03 10.38
N THR A 402 4.40 44.70 10.49
CA THR A 402 4.56 45.82 11.44
C THR A 402 3.97 47.13 10.93
N SER A 403 3.91 47.34 9.61
CA SER A 403 3.14 48.44 9.00
C SER A 403 2.38 48.01 7.74
N THR A 404 1.84 48.95 6.96
CA THR A 404 1.01 48.66 5.79
C THR A 404 1.86 48.06 4.67
N LEU A 405 1.44 46.94 4.11
CA LEU A 405 2.12 46.28 2.99
C LEU A 405 2.02 47.13 1.71
N LYS A 406 3.16 47.30 1.02
CA LYS A 406 3.27 47.87 -0.34
C LYS A 406 3.58 46.81 -1.40
N GLY A 407 4.34 45.77 -1.05
CA GLY A 407 4.69 44.67 -1.96
C GLY A 407 5.25 43.47 -1.21
N VAL A 408 5.21 42.28 -1.83
CA VAL A 408 5.63 41.03 -1.20
C VAL A 408 6.23 40.05 -2.21
N ILE A 409 7.26 39.33 -1.79
CA ILE A 409 7.88 38.22 -2.53
C ILE A 409 7.86 36.98 -1.64
N LEU A 410 7.45 35.85 -2.22
CA LEU A 410 7.60 34.52 -1.62
C LEU A 410 8.75 33.79 -2.34
N ASP A 411 9.66 33.22 -1.55
CA ASP A 411 10.76 32.35 -1.99
C ASP A 411 10.58 30.94 -1.39
N GLU A 412 11.47 30.01 -1.70
CA GLU A 412 11.41 28.59 -1.30
C GLU A 412 11.33 28.39 0.22
N SER A 413 11.92 29.29 1.00
CA SER A 413 12.04 29.20 2.46
C SER A 413 11.85 30.54 3.19
N LEU A 414 11.77 31.66 2.47
CA LEU A 414 11.66 33.00 3.02
C LEU A 414 10.50 33.79 2.37
N LEU A 415 9.91 34.70 3.12
CA LEU A 415 8.93 35.67 2.61
C LEU A 415 9.40 37.08 2.94
N HIS A 416 9.52 37.93 1.92
CA HIS A 416 10.00 39.30 2.04
C HIS A 416 8.83 40.26 1.80
N ALA A 417 8.48 41.04 2.83
CA ALA A 417 7.36 41.96 2.82
C ALA A 417 7.87 43.41 2.91
N LEU A 418 7.68 44.19 1.85
CA LEU A 418 7.92 45.63 1.85
C LEU A 418 6.69 46.33 2.47
N THR A 419 6.90 47.01 3.59
CA THR A 419 5.89 47.84 4.26
C THR A 419 6.26 49.32 4.21
N GLU A 420 5.33 50.21 4.57
CA GLU A 420 5.58 51.66 4.73
C GLU A 420 6.80 51.99 5.60
N THR A 421 7.22 51.09 6.49
CA THR A 421 8.34 51.28 7.42
C THR A 421 9.65 50.65 6.94
N GLY A 422 9.65 49.81 5.90
CA GLY A 422 10.84 49.13 5.38
C GLY A 422 10.60 47.70 4.93
N LEU A 423 11.66 46.88 4.92
CA LEU A 423 11.62 45.49 4.48
C LEU A 423 11.62 44.55 5.70
N GLU A 424 10.57 43.74 5.80
CA GLU A 424 10.36 42.68 6.78
C GLU A 424 10.63 41.31 6.11
N THR A 425 11.17 40.32 6.82
CA THR A 425 11.58 39.02 6.25
C THR A 425 11.28 37.86 7.19
N TYR A 426 10.50 36.88 6.74
CA TYR A 426 9.92 35.80 7.54
C TYR A 426 10.33 34.41 7.04
N THR A 427 10.23 33.37 7.87
CA THR A 427 10.34 31.96 7.46
C THR A 427 9.05 31.43 6.81
N VAL A 428 9.18 30.46 5.90
CA VAL A 428 8.05 29.90 5.11
C VAL A 428 7.75 28.45 5.49
N HIS A 429 6.51 28.20 5.91
CA HIS A 429 6.10 26.90 6.46
C HIS A 429 5.51 25.91 5.44
N LEU A 430 5.43 26.26 4.14
CA LEU A 430 4.87 25.36 3.10
C LEU A 430 5.52 23.96 3.11
N ALA A 431 6.85 23.91 3.22
CA ALA A 431 7.60 22.66 3.23
C ALA A 431 7.31 21.77 4.46
N HIS A 432 6.86 22.33 5.59
CA HIS A 432 6.51 21.57 6.79
C HIS A 432 5.30 20.65 6.50
N ALA A 433 4.21 21.21 5.97
CA ALA A 433 3.03 20.42 5.62
C ALA A 433 3.33 19.32 4.58
N VAL A 434 4.26 19.59 3.66
CA VAL A 434 4.65 18.68 2.57
C VAL A 434 5.53 17.54 3.07
N LEU A 435 6.61 17.85 3.78
CA LEU A 435 7.56 16.85 4.28
C LEU A 435 6.90 15.90 5.31
N LYS A 436 5.89 16.37 6.05
CA LYS A 436 5.12 15.56 7.00
C LYS A 436 4.42 14.37 6.33
N HIS A 437 4.07 14.49 5.05
CA HIS A 437 3.40 13.44 4.27
C HIS A 437 4.33 12.64 3.35
N ILE A 438 5.38 13.27 2.82
CA ILE A 438 6.28 12.64 1.84
C ILE A 438 7.45 11.89 2.50
N GLU A 439 7.99 12.38 3.62
CA GLU A 439 9.19 11.81 4.22
C GLU A 439 8.88 10.60 5.12
N LYS A 440 9.55 9.47 4.87
CA LYS A 440 9.52 8.25 5.67
C LYS A 440 10.88 8.03 6.32
N VAL A 441 10.90 7.69 7.61
CA VAL A 441 12.13 7.51 8.40
C VAL A 441 12.14 6.11 9.03
N ASP A 442 12.59 5.10 8.29
CA ASP A 442 12.95 3.74 8.74
C ASP A 442 12.05 3.11 9.83
N GLY A 443 10.73 3.14 9.61
CA GLY A 443 9.72 2.56 10.52
C GLY A 443 9.44 3.37 11.79
N VAL A 444 9.97 4.58 11.90
CA VAL A 444 9.80 5.50 13.04
C VAL A 444 8.93 6.69 12.65
N GLN A 445 8.26 7.31 13.62
CA GLN A 445 7.46 8.51 13.44
C GLN A 445 8.31 9.67 12.87
N ASN A 446 7.82 10.33 11.81
CA ASN A 446 8.47 11.49 11.22
C ASN A 446 8.46 12.70 12.18
N THR A 447 9.61 13.38 12.32
CA THR A 447 9.80 14.61 13.11
C THR A 447 9.95 15.84 12.21
N VAL A 448 8.96 16.09 11.36
CA VAL A 448 8.74 17.44 10.82
C VAL A 448 8.01 18.26 11.89
N PRO A 449 8.38 19.52 12.14
CA PRO A 449 7.66 20.39 13.08
C PRO A 449 6.24 20.66 12.58
N GLU A 450 5.34 21.08 13.47
CA GLU A 450 3.98 21.39 13.05
C GLU A 450 3.95 22.72 12.28
N TYR A 451 3.26 22.77 11.13
CA TYR A 451 3.26 23.99 10.34
C TYR A 451 2.50 25.12 11.05
N GLU A 452 1.53 24.79 11.91
CA GLU A 452 0.83 25.75 12.77
C GLU A 452 1.73 26.46 13.82
N ASP A 453 3.00 26.06 13.98
CA ASP A 453 3.97 26.77 14.84
C ASP A 453 4.23 28.21 14.38
N SER A 454 4.78 29.03 15.29
CA SER A 454 4.96 30.47 15.08
C SER A 454 6.06 30.81 14.07
N VAL A 455 5.71 31.28 12.86
CA VAL A 455 6.67 31.83 11.88
C VAL A 455 7.64 32.84 12.53
N CYS A 456 8.91 32.80 12.12
CA CYS A 456 9.94 33.71 12.62
C CYS A 456 10.11 34.93 11.70
N LEU A 457 10.04 36.13 12.25
CA LEU A 457 10.48 37.38 11.60
C LEU A 457 11.99 37.52 11.80
N LEU A 458 12.76 37.14 10.77
CA LEU A 458 14.22 37.07 10.77
C LEU A 458 14.91 38.42 10.53
N GLY A 459 14.23 39.36 9.89
CA GLY A 459 14.80 40.64 9.51
C GLY A 459 13.76 41.74 9.45
N LEU A 460 14.12 42.92 9.95
CA LEU A 460 13.35 44.16 9.84
C LEU A 460 14.34 45.29 9.58
N ARG A 461 14.35 45.83 8.35
CA ARG A 461 15.29 46.87 7.90
C ARG A 461 14.52 48.10 7.42
N PRO A 462 14.70 49.28 8.02
CA PRO A 462 13.99 50.48 7.58
C PRO A 462 14.51 50.97 6.23
N PHE A 463 13.59 51.29 5.33
CA PHE A 463 13.85 51.97 4.06
C PHE A 463 12.87 53.13 3.91
N LEU A 464 13.37 54.30 3.48
CA LEU A 464 12.57 55.51 3.33
C LEU A 464 12.13 55.68 1.87
N GLY A 465 10.89 56.12 1.66
CA GLY A 465 10.34 56.43 0.34
C GLY A 465 10.23 55.25 -0.64
N VAL A 466 10.46 54.01 -0.23
CA VAL A 466 10.38 52.84 -1.12
C VAL A 466 8.93 52.47 -1.40
N ASP A 467 8.59 52.33 -2.69
CA ASP A 467 7.25 51.97 -3.17
C ASP A 467 7.19 50.61 -3.87
N HIS A 468 8.26 50.19 -4.55
CA HIS A 468 8.29 48.94 -5.30
C HIS A 468 9.34 47.95 -4.77
N LEU A 469 8.98 46.66 -4.86
CA LEU A 469 9.80 45.51 -4.51
C LEU A 469 9.83 44.55 -5.72
N VAL A 470 11.01 44.13 -6.15
CA VAL A 470 11.22 43.33 -7.37
C VAL A 470 12.20 42.19 -7.09
N LYS A 471 11.91 40.96 -7.56
CA LYS A 471 12.80 39.79 -7.46
C LYS A 471 13.60 39.62 -8.75
N SER A 472 14.92 39.50 -8.63
CA SER A 472 15.80 38.81 -9.59
C SER A 472 16.27 37.48 -8.97
N ASP A 473 17.03 36.64 -9.67
CA ASP A 473 17.38 35.30 -9.17
C ASP A 473 18.06 35.32 -7.79
N ASN A 474 18.99 36.27 -7.58
CA ASN A 474 19.81 36.37 -6.36
C ASN A 474 19.77 37.77 -5.71
N HIS A 475 18.83 38.62 -6.11
CA HIS A 475 18.68 39.96 -5.53
C HIS A 475 17.22 40.38 -5.36
N LEU A 476 16.94 41.04 -4.24
CA LEU A 476 15.75 41.88 -4.06
C LEU A 476 16.11 43.31 -4.44
N VAL A 477 15.37 43.91 -5.38
CA VAL A 477 15.50 45.32 -5.72
C VAL A 477 14.36 46.12 -5.10
N LEU A 478 14.71 47.15 -4.34
CA LEU A 478 13.80 48.16 -3.80
C LEU A 478 13.91 49.44 -4.62
N VAL A 479 12.78 50.09 -4.96
CA VAL A 479 12.78 51.35 -5.72
C VAL A 479 12.02 52.44 -4.97
N SER A 480 12.62 53.63 -4.88
CA SER A 480 12.02 54.81 -4.25
C SER A 480 10.99 55.50 -5.15
N SER A 481 10.01 56.12 -4.49
CA SER A 481 9.10 57.10 -5.07
C SER A 481 9.89 58.20 -5.78
N VAL A 482 9.29 58.78 -6.83
CA VAL A 482 9.90 59.92 -7.52
C VAL A 482 9.93 61.16 -6.62
N GLU A 483 8.98 61.29 -5.69
CA GLU A 483 8.84 62.43 -4.78
C GLU A 483 9.92 62.47 -3.67
N ASP A 484 10.37 61.31 -3.18
CA ASP A 484 11.43 61.17 -2.16
C ASP A 484 12.85 61.13 -2.75
N SER A 485 13.00 61.25 -4.07
CA SER A 485 14.27 61.03 -4.77
C SER A 485 15.11 62.31 -4.98
N VAL A 486 16.41 62.13 -5.25
CA VAL A 486 17.37 63.24 -5.36
C VAL A 486 17.21 63.97 -6.70
N ALA A 487 16.47 65.07 -6.68
CA ALA A 487 16.33 65.97 -7.82
C ALA A 487 17.64 66.72 -8.11
N GLU A 488 18.40 66.27 -9.11
CA GLU A 488 19.50 67.05 -9.70
C GLU A 488 18.96 68.19 -10.57
N ALA A 489 19.78 69.23 -10.79
CA ALA A 489 19.37 70.46 -11.48
C ALA A 489 19.11 70.32 -12.99
N ASP A 490 19.25 69.11 -13.57
CA ASP A 490 19.22 68.84 -15.01
C ASP A 490 17.94 68.10 -15.46
N GLY A 491 16.79 68.54 -14.92
CA GLY A 491 15.45 68.32 -15.49
C GLY A 491 14.86 66.91 -15.49
N GLY A 492 15.63 65.87 -15.13
CA GLY A 492 15.18 64.48 -15.13
C GLY A 492 14.73 63.98 -13.76
N ASN A 493 13.46 63.61 -13.64
CA ASN A 493 12.98 62.77 -12.54
C ASN A 493 13.71 61.41 -12.59
N ARG A 494 14.31 60.98 -11.47
CA ARG A 494 15.01 59.70 -11.32
C ARG A 494 14.67 59.08 -9.98
N SER A 495 14.36 57.78 -9.94
CA SER A 495 14.26 57.01 -8.69
C SER A 495 15.62 56.47 -8.25
N THR A 496 15.75 56.27 -6.94
CA THR A 496 16.83 55.51 -6.30
C THR A 496 16.47 54.02 -6.27
N LEU A 497 17.43 53.17 -6.63
CA LEU A 497 17.30 51.72 -6.59
C LEU A 497 18.32 51.13 -5.61
N TYR A 498 17.86 50.25 -4.73
CA TYR A 498 18.69 49.48 -3.80
C TYR A 498 18.67 48.02 -4.27
N SER A 499 19.80 47.49 -4.74
CA SER A 499 19.98 46.05 -4.98
C SER A 499 20.49 45.39 -3.70
N LEU A 500 19.71 44.47 -3.14
CA LEU A 500 20.03 43.71 -1.94
C LEU A 500 20.37 42.27 -2.36
N LYS A 501 21.65 41.89 -2.27
CA LYS A 501 22.08 40.56 -2.68
C LYS A 501 21.73 39.51 -1.62
N GLU A 502 21.02 38.47 -2.00
CA GLU A 502 20.44 37.51 -1.07
C GLU A 502 21.50 36.51 -0.56
N PRO A 503 21.43 36.12 0.73
CA PRO A 503 22.27 35.05 1.29
C PRO A 503 21.82 33.68 0.80
N ASP A 504 22.75 32.74 0.66
CA ASP A 504 22.40 31.35 0.38
C ASP A 504 21.76 30.66 1.61
N CYS A 505 21.12 29.51 1.39
CA CYS A 505 20.42 28.77 2.45
C CYS A 505 21.35 28.27 3.57
N ILE A 506 22.66 28.13 3.34
CA ILE A 506 23.65 27.76 4.36
C ILE A 506 23.95 28.98 5.22
N GLN A 507 24.12 30.17 4.63
CA GLN A 507 24.31 31.41 5.39
C GLN A 507 23.08 31.73 6.25
N VAL A 508 21.86 31.61 5.72
CA VAL A 508 20.64 31.81 6.54
C VAL A 508 20.53 30.78 7.66
N PHE A 509 20.93 29.52 7.42
CA PHE A 509 21.03 28.50 8.47
C PHE A 509 22.06 28.88 9.55
N LEU A 510 23.22 29.44 9.19
CA LEU A 510 24.25 29.86 10.13
C LEU A 510 23.81 31.09 10.95
N ASP A 511 23.21 32.10 10.31
CA ASP A 511 22.64 33.30 10.95
C ASP A 511 21.59 32.92 12.02
N LEU A 512 20.69 31.99 11.70
CA LEU A 512 19.72 31.43 12.65
C LEU A 512 20.39 30.62 13.77
N LEU A 513 21.39 29.81 13.43
CA LEU A 513 22.06 28.93 14.38
C LEU A 513 22.88 29.70 15.43
N GLU A 514 23.51 30.81 15.06
CA GLU A 514 24.22 31.69 15.99
C GLU A 514 23.27 32.20 17.08
N VAL A 515 22.10 32.73 16.68
CA VAL A 515 21.11 33.23 17.66
C VAL A 515 20.43 32.10 18.42
N ALA A 516 20.26 30.91 17.82
CA ALA A 516 19.78 29.73 18.54
C ALA A 516 20.74 29.33 19.68
N GLU A 517 22.04 29.15 19.39
CA GLU A 517 23.05 28.73 20.38
C GLU A 517 23.15 29.71 21.58
N ILE A 518 22.95 31.02 21.36
CA ILE A 518 22.86 32.02 22.44
C ILE A 518 21.71 31.72 23.43
N GLN A 519 20.58 31.19 22.94
CA GLN A 519 19.41 30.86 23.76
C GLN A 519 19.49 29.47 24.42
N LYS A 520 20.42 28.60 23.99
CA LYS A 520 20.50 27.18 24.37
C LYS A 520 20.50 26.89 25.87
N SER A 521 21.15 27.73 26.67
CA SER A 521 21.19 27.61 28.14
C SER A 521 20.07 28.37 28.85
N SER A 522 19.43 29.33 28.17
CA SER A 522 18.59 30.37 28.77
C SER A 522 17.10 30.17 28.47
N ASN A 523 16.78 29.64 27.29
CA ASN A 523 15.45 29.29 26.82
C ASN A 523 15.54 28.13 25.80
N PRO A 524 15.55 26.87 26.28
CA PRO A 524 15.72 25.68 25.43
C PRO A 524 14.64 25.54 24.34
N ASP A 525 13.43 26.03 24.59
CA ASP A 525 12.32 25.98 23.61
C ASP A 525 12.52 26.99 22.47
N THR A 526 13.23 28.10 22.73
CA THR A 526 13.62 29.07 21.70
C THR A 526 14.84 28.59 20.92
N TYR A 527 15.80 27.93 21.57
CA TYR A 527 16.86 27.20 20.85
C TYR A 527 16.28 26.12 19.93
N TYR A 528 15.34 25.32 20.41
CA TYR A 528 14.67 24.30 19.60
C TYR A 528 13.95 24.91 18.40
N HIS A 529 13.10 25.91 18.63
CA HIS A 529 12.33 26.56 17.56
C HIS A 529 13.24 27.13 16.48
N LEU A 530 14.32 27.85 16.84
CA LEU A 530 15.24 28.43 15.85
C LEU A 530 16.12 27.41 15.15
N LEU A 531 16.56 26.35 15.84
CA LEU A 531 17.25 25.22 15.22
C LEU A 531 16.32 24.42 14.29
N SER A 532 15.03 24.37 14.61
CA SER A 532 13.96 23.72 13.84
C SER A 532 13.69 24.49 12.54
N GLU A 533 13.48 25.81 12.60
CA GLU A 533 13.42 26.68 11.40
C GLU A 533 14.66 26.47 10.52
N ALA A 534 15.85 26.55 11.12
CA ALA A 534 17.13 26.43 10.41
C ALA A 534 17.31 25.04 9.76
N ASN A 535 16.91 23.95 10.43
CA ASN A 535 16.86 22.60 9.85
C ASN A 535 15.91 22.55 8.65
N MET A 536 14.73 23.16 8.77
CA MET A 536 13.70 23.11 7.75
C MET A 536 14.06 23.91 6.48
N ILE A 537 14.82 25.01 6.60
CA ILE A 537 15.42 25.69 5.45
C ILE A 537 16.33 24.73 4.66
N LEU A 538 17.27 24.05 5.34
CA LEU A 538 18.15 23.08 4.68
C LEU A 538 17.39 21.86 4.15
N ARG A 539 16.40 21.35 4.88
CA ARG A 539 15.56 20.19 4.51
C ARG A 539 14.71 20.49 3.27
N THR A 540 14.21 21.71 3.14
CA THR A 540 13.50 22.20 1.96
C THR A 540 14.44 22.20 0.75
N GLN A 541 15.65 22.73 0.90
CA GLN A 541 16.61 22.75 -0.20
C GLN A 541 17.09 21.34 -0.61
N VAL A 542 17.22 20.41 0.34
CA VAL A 542 17.48 18.97 0.06
C VAL A 542 16.29 18.30 -0.67
N LEU A 543 15.05 18.69 -0.37
CA LEU A 543 13.86 18.19 -1.06
C LEU A 543 13.82 18.64 -2.53
N LEU A 544 14.22 19.88 -2.81
CA LEU A 544 14.21 20.48 -4.15
C LEU A 544 15.43 20.03 -4.99
N GLN A 545 16.63 20.02 -4.43
CA GLN A 545 17.89 19.66 -5.14
C GLN A 545 18.15 18.16 -5.31
N LYS A 546 17.11 17.31 -5.30
CA LYS A 546 17.22 15.83 -5.44
C LYS A 546 18.00 15.34 -6.66
N HIS A 547 18.19 16.17 -7.69
CA HIS A 547 18.97 15.85 -8.89
C HIS A 547 20.31 16.61 -9.00
N GLN A 548 20.60 17.57 -8.11
CA GLN A 548 21.78 18.45 -8.19
C GLN A 548 22.91 18.10 -7.21
N ASN A 549 22.65 17.26 -6.18
CA ASN A 549 23.67 16.66 -5.30
C ASN A 549 24.64 17.65 -4.62
N ASN A 550 24.12 18.75 -4.04
CA ASN A 550 24.93 19.69 -3.26
C ASN A 550 25.38 19.08 -1.91
N ARG A 551 26.58 18.52 -1.90
CA ARG A 551 27.19 17.83 -0.74
C ARG A 551 27.37 18.71 0.50
N GLU A 552 27.50 20.03 0.36
CA GLU A 552 27.69 20.90 1.53
C GLU A 552 26.35 21.18 2.23
N ILE A 553 25.27 21.40 1.46
CA ILE A 553 23.91 21.47 2.00
C ILE A 553 23.54 20.15 2.70
N GLU A 554 23.80 19.01 2.06
CA GLU A 554 23.58 17.68 2.64
C GLU A 554 24.35 17.48 3.97
N LYS A 555 25.60 17.96 4.03
CA LYS A 555 26.47 17.91 5.22
C LYS A 555 25.96 18.81 6.35
N GLN A 556 25.53 20.03 6.07
CA GLN A 556 24.95 20.92 7.09
C GLN A 556 23.57 20.42 7.54
N TYR A 557 22.77 19.83 6.64
CA TYR A 557 21.49 19.19 6.97
C TYR A 557 21.70 18.05 7.97
N LYS A 558 22.57 17.08 7.66
CA LYS A 558 22.90 15.96 8.59
C LYS A 558 23.44 16.45 9.94
N LYS A 559 24.24 17.52 9.95
CA LYS A 559 24.69 18.19 11.19
C LYS A 559 23.51 18.78 11.97
N SER A 560 22.57 19.46 11.32
CA SER A 560 21.39 20.04 11.98
C SER A 560 20.46 18.97 12.56
N CYS A 561 20.23 17.86 11.85
CA CYS A 561 19.52 16.69 12.38
C CYS A 561 20.23 16.10 13.61
N LEU A 562 21.57 16.01 13.61
CA LEU A 562 22.32 15.59 14.79
C LEU A 562 22.13 16.56 15.97
N MET A 563 22.08 17.87 15.73
CA MET A 563 21.86 18.87 16.78
C MET A 563 20.43 18.80 17.36
N LEU A 564 19.43 18.44 16.55
CA LEU A 564 18.08 18.13 17.00
C LEU A 564 18.03 16.81 17.79
N ALA A 565 18.75 15.77 17.36
CA ALA A 565 18.86 14.51 18.09
C ALA A 565 19.51 14.69 19.48
N ASP A 566 20.61 15.43 19.54
CA ASP A 566 21.32 15.78 20.78
C ASP A 566 20.45 16.67 21.70
N TYR A 567 19.64 17.58 21.13
CA TYR A 567 18.65 18.34 21.89
C TYR A 567 17.59 17.43 22.52
N PHE A 568 16.91 16.60 21.73
CA PHE A 568 15.85 15.73 22.22
C PHE A 568 16.36 14.74 23.27
N LEU A 569 17.61 14.25 23.15
CA LEU A 569 18.26 13.46 24.19
C LEU A 569 18.33 14.15 25.56
N SER A 570 18.51 15.47 25.61
CA SER A 570 18.55 16.24 26.87
C SER A 570 17.19 16.58 27.47
N GLN A 571 16.08 16.29 26.78
CA GLN A 571 14.72 16.61 27.21
C GLN A 571 14.10 15.51 28.11
N ASP A 572 12.85 15.71 28.51
CA ASP A 572 12.05 14.72 29.23
C ASP A 572 11.72 13.46 28.41
N LEU A 573 11.42 12.36 29.10
CA LEU A 573 11.28 11.01 28.54
C LEU A 573 10.26 10.87 27.39
N LEU A 574 9.24 11.73 27.34
CA LEU A 574 8.29 11.78 26.22
C LEU A 574 8.95 12.31 24.94
N ASN A 575 9.71 13.40 25.07
CA ASN A 575 10.37 14.10 23.97
C ASN A 575 11.68 13.40 23.55
N GLN A 576 12.33 12.66 24.46
CA GLN A 576 13.53 11.86 24.18
C GLN A 576 13.37 10.88 23.01
N LYS A 577 12.15 10.40 22.74
CA LYS A 577 11.85 9.53 21.57
C LYS A 577 12.11 10.23 20.23
N ASN A 578 11.91 11.54 20.15
CA ASN A 578 12.09 12.32 18.92
C ASN A 578 13.58 12.46 18.52
N SER A 579 14.51 12.00 19.37
CA SER A 579 15.92 11.86 18.97
C SER A 579 16.14 10.76 17.93
N ILE A 580 15.34 9.69 17.92
CA ILE A 580 15.55 8.50 17.08
C ILE A 580 15.40 8.82 15.57
N PRO A 581 14.32 9.48 15.10
CA PRO A 581 14.20 9.89 13.70
C PRO A 581 15.31 10.84 13.27
N ASN A 582 15.66 11.81 14.13
CA ASN A 582 16.75 12.76 13.88
C ASN A 582 18.13 12.07 13.81
N PHE A 583 18.35 10.97 14.53
CA PHE A 583 19.56 10.16 14.39
C PHE A 583 19.62 9.45 13.03
N HIS A 584 18.51 8.87 12.55
CA HIS A 584 18.46 8.26 11.21
C HIS A 584 18.71 9.30 10.11
N LEU A 585 18.06 10.47 10.20
CA LEU A 585 18.27 11.59 9.26
C LEU A 585 19.70 12.14 9.30
N SER A 586 20.40 12.08 10.46
CA SER A 586 21.82 12.45 10.55
C SER A 586 22.77 11.48 9.82
N GLN A 587 22.31 10.26 9.50
CA GLN A 587 23.09 9.16 8.90
C GLN A 587 24.39 8.82 9.64
N LEU A 588 24.43 9.04 10.97
CA LEU A 588 25.52 8.52 11.79
C LEU A 588 25.49 6.99 11.84
N SER A 589 26.68 6.37 11.84
CA SER A 589 26.79 4.92 12.09
C SER A 589 26.18 4.56 13.45
N ALA A 590 25.45 3.44 13.52
CA ALA A 590 24.76 3.01 14.74
C ALA A 590 25.70 2.96 15.97
N GLU A 591 26.97 2.55 15.81
CA GLU A 591 27.93 2.53 16.93
C GLU A 591 28.20 3.93 17.52
N SER A 592 28.26 4.97 16.68
CA SER A 592 28.41 6.36 17.13
C SER A 592 27.17 6.88 17.85
N VAL A 593 25.97 6.49 17.40
CA VAL A 593 24.71 6.83 18.07
C VAL A 593 24.60 6.11 19.43
N ILE A 594 24.90 4.81 19.46
CA ILE A 594 24.93 4.01 20.70
C ILE A 594 25.92 4.62 21.71
N ARG A 595 27.13 5.02 21.27
CA ARG A 595 28.11 5.70 22.14
C ARG A 595 27.53 7.00 22.73
N LYS A 596 26.97 7.90 21.90
CA LYS A 596 26.31 9.14 22.38
C LYS A 596 25.20 8.87 23.40
N ILE A 597 24.32 7.90 23.15
CA ILE A 597 23.24 7.54 24.09
C ILE A 597 23.84 7.01 25.40
N LEU A 598 24.87 6.16 25.36
CA LEU A 598 25.55 5.63 26.54
C LEU A 598 26.29 6.71 27.35
N ASP A 599 26.91 7.69 26.71
CA ASP A 599 27.62 8.79 27.39
C ASP A 599 26.64 9.71 28.17
N THR A 600 25.37 9.76 27.74
CA THR A 600 24.29 10.53 28.41
C THR A 600 23.93 9.97 29.81
N ARG A 601 24.41 8.77 30.17
CA ARG A 601 24.21 8.15 31.51
C ARG A 601 24.71 8.97 32.69
N HIS A 602 25.61 9.93 32.47
CA HIS A 602 26.09 10.83 33.52
C HIS A 602 25.12 11.96 33.87
N GLN A 603 24.07 12.18 33.07
CA GLN A 603 23.12 13.28 33.21
C GLN A 603 21.68 12.80 33.43
N ALA A 604 21.28 11.70 32.78
CA ALA A 604 19.93 11.13 32.90
C ALA A 604 19.87 9.93 33.86
N LYS A 605 18.67 9.59 34.34
CA LYS A 605 18.43 8.34 35.11
C LYS A 605 18.75 7.13 34.22
N GLU A 606 19.51 6.17 34.76
CA GLU A 606 19.99 4.98 34.03
C GLU A 606 18.89 4.25 33.25
N LYS A 607 17.70 4.06 33.86
CA LYS A 607 16.53 3.45 33.20
C LYS A 607 16.08 4.19 31.94
N ASN A 608 16.09 5.53 31.94
CA ASN A 608 15.68 6.32 30.77
C ASN A 608 16.63 6.04 29.60
N VAL A 609 17.94 6.06 29.84
CA VAL A 609 18.94 5.76 28.81
C VAL A 609 18.79 4.33 28.28
N SER A 610 18.57 3.36 29.17
CA SER A 610 18.30 1.97 28.79
C SER A 610 17.02 1.84 27.93
N GLN A 611 15.99 2.67 28.15
CA GLN A 611 14.77 2.68 27.33
C GLN A 611 14.95 3.38 25.96
N ILE A 612 15.69 4.49 25.90
CA ILE A 612 16.02 5.18 24.63
C ILE A 612 16.90 4.27 23.76
N LEU A 613 17.92 3.65 24.35
CA LEU A 613 18.82 2.75 23.63
C LEU A 613 18.08 1.53 23.10
N ALA A 614 17.18 0.92 23.87
CA ALA A 614 16.31 -0.16 23.37
C ALA A 614 15.43 0.31 22.21
N SER A 615 14.79 1.48 22.33
CA SER A 615 13.91 2.04 21.29
C SER A 615 14.67 2.38 19.99
N TYR A 616 15.89 2.91 20.09
CA TYR A 616 16.77 3.14 18.95
C TYR A 616 17.17 1.80 18.31
N MET A 617 17.62 0.83 19.12
CA MET A 617 18.03 -0.48 18.64
C MET A 617 16.88 -1.26 18.00
N ASP A 618 15.63 -1.09 18.42
CA ASP A 618 14.48 -1.72 17.75
C ASP A 618 14.35 -1.26 16.29
N SER A 619 14.49 0.04 16.03
CA SER A 619 14.48 0.60 14.66
C SER A 619 15.70 0.19 13.80
N VAL A 620 16.79 -0.28 14.43
CA VAL A 620 18.02 -0.70 13.74
C VAL A 620 18.08 -2.24 13.56
N LEU A 621 17.56 -3.02 14.50
CA LEU A 621 17.60 -4.49 14.48
C LEU A 621 16.42 -5.13 13.75
N PHE A 622 15.29 -4.43 13.63
CA PHE A 622 14.05 -4.95 13.06
C PHE A 622 13.52 -4.14 11.87
N CYS A 623 14.38 -3.31 11.24
CA CYS A 623 14.07 -2.66 9.96
C CYS A 623 13.96 -3.72 8.84
N GLU A 624 13.01 -3.53 7.93
CA GLU A 624 12.71 -4.44 6.81
C GLU A 624 13.88 -4.57 5.81
N HIS A 625 14.78 -3.58 5.76
CA HIS A 625 15.91 -3.52 4.84
C HIS A 625 17.24 -3.27 5.60
N PRO A 626 17.84 -4.29 6.23
CA PRO A 626 19.11 -4.16 6.96
C PRO A 626 20.28 -3.91 5.98
N THR A 627 20.61 -2.64 5.77
CA THR A 627 21.61 -2.18 4.78
C THR A 627 23.05 -2.63 5.08
N HIS A 628 23.37 -2.98 6.33
CA HIS A 628 24.71 -3.39 6.76
C HIS A 628 24.70 -4.54 7.77
N SER A 629 25.75 -5.37 7.74
CA SER A 629 26.00 -6.39 8.76
C SER A 629 26.39 -5.73 10.08
N LEU A 630 25.46 -5.71 11.05
CA LEU A 630 25.62 -5.09 12.38
C LEU A 630 26.59 -5.86 13.30
N ALA A 631 27.89 -5.75 13.01
CA ALA A 631 28.97 -6.32 13.81
C ALA A 631 29.37 -5.36 14.95
N PHE A 632 28.76 -5.54 16.12
CA PHE A 632 29.08 -4.74 17.31
C PHE A 632 30.28 -5.31 18.08
N SER A 633 31.03 -4.42 18.77
CA SER A 633 32.02 -4.84 19.75
C SER A 633 31.35 -5.57 20.93
N GLN A 634 32.06 -6.47 21.61
CA GLN A 634 31.50 -7.25 22.72
C GLN A 634 30.98 -6.36 23.87
N THR A 635 31.64 -5.23 24.17
CA THR A 635 31.18 -4.27 25.18
C THR A 635 29.90 -3.56 24.75
N THR A 636 29.80 -3.16 23.47
CA THR A 636 28.59 -2.56 22.90
C THR A 636 27.41 -3.55 22.90
N ALA A 637 27.62 -4.78 22.45
CA ALA A 637 26.59 -5.82 22.40
C ALA A 637 26.12 -6.24 23.81
N ASP A 638 27.05 -6.37 24.77
CA ASP A 638 26.71 -6.57 26.19
C ASP A 638 25.93 -5.36 26.76
N ALA A 639 26.23 -4.12 26.35
CA ALA A 639 25.52 -2.92 26.79
C ALA A 639 24.08 -2.85 26.24
N ILE A 640 23.88 -3.21 24.96
CA ILE A 640 22.55 -3.33 24.33
C ILE A 640 21.68 -4.32 25.09
N LEU A 641 22.18 -5.53 25.39
CA LEU A 641 21.42 -6.52 26.17
C LEU A 641 21.07 -6.04 27.59
N SER A 642 21.96 -5.28 28.23
CA SER A 642 21.65 -4.62 29.52
C SER A 642 20.52 -3.60 29.37
N ALA A 643 20.56 -2.77 28.32
CA ALA A 643 19.55 -1.75 28.07
C ALA A 643 18.16 -2.37 27.84
N TYR A 644 18.06 -3.39 27.00
CA TYR A 644 16.81 -4.16 26.85
C TYR A 644 16.35 -4.76 28.18
N SER A 645 17.23 -5.38 28.98
CA SER A 645 16.89 -5.95 30.29
C SER A 645 16.32 -4.95 31.33
N GLU A 646 16.39 -3.64 31.08
CA GLU A 646 16.02 -2.59 32.03
C GLU A 646 14.93 -1.64 31.48
N GLY A 647 15.00 -1.32 30.18
CA GLY A 647 14.13 -0.38 29.49
C GLY A 647 12.98 -1.03 28.71
N ALA A 648 13.21 -2.20 28.10
CA ALA A 648 12.23 -2.93 27.28
C ALA A 648 12.42 -4.46 27.40
N PRO A 649 12.26 -5.05 28.62
CA PRO A 649 12.72 -6.42 28.89
C PRO A 649 11.91 -7.49 28.15
N GLU A 650 10.72 -7.17 27.67
CA GLU A 650 9.86 -8.02 26.81
C GLU A 650 10.35 -8.14 25.36
N MET A 651 11.26 -7.27 24.92
CA MET A 651 11.94 -7.38 23.62
C MET A 651 13.22 -8.22 23.71
N LEU A 652 13.68 -8.60 24.91
CA LEU A 652 14.96 -9.29 25.12
C LEU A 652 15.05 -10.64 24.38
N TRP A 653 13.98 -11.45 24.38
CA TRP A 653 13.93 -12.69 23.59
C TRP A 653 13.96 -12.41 22.09
N LYS A 654 13.28 -11.34 21.63
CA LYS A 654 13.19 -10.94 20.22
C LYS A 654 14.54 -10.48 19.69
N VAL A 655 15.32 -9.77 20.50
CA VAL A 655 16.72 -9.40 20.19
C VAL A 655 17.61 -10.64 20.06
N ILE A 656 17.41 -11.67 20.89
CA ILE A 656 18.22 -12.90 20.88
C ILE A 656 17.84 -13.84 19.73
N LEU A 657 16.55 -13.95 19.40
CA LEU A 657 16.04 -14.90 18.40
C LEU A 657 15.71 -14.29 17.04
N CYS A 658 15.19 -13.07 16.95
CA CYS A 658 14.76 -12.48 15.68
C CYS A 658 15.83 -11.58 15.03
N SER A 659 16.85 -11.12 15.77
CA SER A 659 17.92 -10.26 15.23
C SER A 659 19.17 -11.04 14.80
N GLU A 660 19.99 -10.44 13.92
CA GLU A 660 21.31 -10.95 13.54
C GLU A 660 22.46 -10.42 14.41
N MET A 661 22.17 -9.77 15.55
CA MET A 661 23.17 -9.24 16.47
C MET A 661 24.13 -10.34 16.97
N LYS A 662 25.43 -10.09 16.83
CA LYS A 662 26.52 -11.01 17.25
C LYS A 662 27.51 -10.28 18.17
N GLY A 663 28.35 -11.05 18.87
CA GLY A 663 29.45 -10.52 19.71
C GLY A 663 29.16 -10.40 21.22
N TYR A 664 27.89 -10.47 21.66
CA TYR A 664 27.53 -10.47 23.08
C TYR A 664 27.98 -11.74 23.82
N LYS A 665 28.11 -11.68 25.15
CA LYS A 665 28.43 -12.85 25.98
C LYS A 665 27.20 -13.71 26.22
N THR A 666 27.22 -14.95 25.73
CA THR A 666 26.15 -15.94 25.92
C THR A 666 25.74 -16.11 27.40
N ASP A 667 26.71 -16.14 28.31
CA ASP A 667 26.45 -16.23 29.76
C ASP A 667 25.77 -14.97 30.33
N LYS A 668 26.02 -13.78 29.76
CA LYS A 668 25.31 -12.57 30.14
C LYS A 668 23.85 -12.62 29.68
N ALA A 669 23.61 -13.03 28.43
CA ALA A 669 22.25 -13.21 27.89
C ALA A 669 21.45 -14.24 28.70
N ILE A 670 22.05 -15.39 29.03
CA ILE A 670 21.46 -16.42 29.90
C ILE A 670 21.12 -15.86 31.30
N LEU A 671 22.00 -15.06 31.89
CA LEU A 671 21.78 -14.46 33.22
C LEU A 671 20.61 -13.45 33.20
N LEU A 672 20.51 -12.62 32.16
CA LEU A 672 19.45 -11.62 32.03
C LEU A 672 18.07 -12.26 31.79
N LEU A 673 17.97 -13.28 30.93
CA LEU A 673 16.73 -14.04 30.75
C LEU A 673 16.31 -14.75 32.05
N LYS A 674 17.24 -15.43 32.75
CA LYS A 674 16.94 -16.07 34.05
C LYS A 674 16.50 -15.06 35.11
N LYS A 675 17.09 -13.85 35.13
CA LYS A 675 16.68 -12.74 36.01
C LYS A 675 15.26 -12.24 35.68
N ARG A 676 14.87 -12.18 34.40
CA ARG A 676 13.51 -11.86 33.96
C ARG A 676 12.52 -12.95 34.38
N MET A 677 12.77 -14.21 34.03
CA MET A 677 11.86 -15.34 34.32
C MET A 677 11.65 -15.61 35.81
N THR A 678 12.61 -15.26 36.67
CA THR A 678 12.50 -15.41 38.14
C THR A 678 11.93 -14.18 38.85
N ASN A 679 11.58 -13.11 38.13
CA ASN A 679 11.12 -11.84 38.72
C ASN A 679 9.66 -11.90 39.20
N LYS A 680 9.45 -12.32 40.45
CA LYS A 680 8.13 -12.41 41.11
C LYS A 680 7.32 -11.11 41.17
N LYS A 681 7.88 -9.93 40.83
CA LYS A 681 7.13 -8.66 40.80
C LYS A 681 6.27 -8.47 39.54
N HIS A 682 6.63 -9.12 38.43
CA HIS A 682 5.91 -9.02 37.16
C HIS A 682 5.83 -10.42 36.54
N PRO A 683 4.78 -11.21 36.82
CA PRO A 683 4.62 -12.52 36.22
C PRO A 683 4.47 -12.41 34.69
N LEU A 684 5.13 -13.32 33.98
CA LEU A 684 5.08 -13.37 32.51
C LEU A 684 3.72 -13.93 32.03
N SER A 685 3.24 -13.46 30.87
CA SER A 685 2.17 -14.13 30.14
C SER A 685 2.63 -15.50 29.61
N PRO A 686 1.73 -16.44 29.28
CA PRO A 686 2.10 -17.75 28.73
C PRO A 686 3.02 -17.63 27.50
N ILE A 687 2.62 -16.78 26.54
CA ILE A 687 3.41 -16.47 25.33
C ILE A 687 4.78 -15.87 25.68
N SER A 688 4.87 -14.87 26.58
CA SER A 688 6.18 -14.31 26.95
C SER A 688 7.05 -15.33 27.69
N ASN A 689 6.47 -16.20 28.51
CA ASN A 689 7.22 -17.26 29.18
C ASN A 689 7.72 -18.28 28.15
N ALA A 690 6.92 -18.66 27.15
CA ALA A 690 7.36 -19.51 26.04
C ALA A 690 8.48 -18.83 25.23
N ALA A 691 8.39 -17.51 25.00
CA ALA A 691 9.39 -16.73 24.27
C ALA A 691 10.74 -16.68 25.00
N ASP A 692 10.74 -16.28 26.28
CA ASP A 692 11.93 -16.22 27.13
C ASP A 692 12.55 -17.62 27.34
N THR A 693 11.70 -18.65 27.47
CA THR A 693 12.12 -20.07 27.57
C THR A 693 12.78 -20.54 26.27
N THR A 694 12.21 -20.21 25.11
CA THR A 694 12.74 -20.59 23.79
C THR A 694 14.08 -19.91 23.52
N ALA A 695 14.21 -18.63 23.85
CA ALA A 695 15.47 -17.89 23.75
C ALA A 695 16.55 -18.46 24.69
N LEU A 696 16.18 -18.83 25.92
CA LEU A 696 17.09 -19.45 26.87
C LEU A 696 17.51 -20.86 26.43
N ALA A 697 16.60 -21.67 25.88
CA ALA A 697 16.90 -22.99 25.33
C ALA A 697 17.86 -22.91 24.13
N PHE A 698 17.66 -21.95 23.21
CA PHE A 698 18.58 -21.66 22.11
C PHE A 698 20.00 -21.33 22.63
N LEU A 699 20.13 -20.42 23.60
CA LEU A 699 21.42 -20.08 24.21
C LEU A 699 22.08 -21.26 24.96
N LEU A 700 21.29 -22.14 25.58
CA LEU A 700 21.78 -23.36 26.22
C LEU A 700 22.28 -24.38 25.19
N LEU A 701 21.59 -24.52 24.06
CA LEU A 701 22.03 -25.36 22.93
C LEU A 701 23.36 -24.86 22.34
N LEU A 702 23.53 -23.54 22.21
CA LEU A 702 24.81 -22.92 21.80
C LEU A 702 25.96 -23.19 22.80
N LYS A 703 25.66 -23.47 24.08
CA LYS A 703 26.64 -23.93 25.08
C LYS A 703 26.74 -25.47 25.20
N GLY A 704 26.06 -26.23 24.34
CA GLY A 704 26.07 -27.69 24.33
C GLY A 704 25.14 -28.38 25.34
N ASN A 705 24.35 -27.62 26.11
CA ASN A 705 23.50 -28.14 27.19
C ASN A 705 22.11 -28.58 26.68
N ALA A 706 22.10 -29.48 25.69
CA ALA A 706 20.88 -29.89 24.98
C ALA A 706 19.81 -30.52 25.89
N GLU A 707 20.20 -31.37 26.84
CA GLU A 707 19.28 -32.03 27.79
C GLU A 707 18.52 -31.01 28.67
N VAL A 708 19.22 -29.96 29.14
CA VAL A 708 18.59 -28.90 29.93
C VAL A 708 17.65 -28.06 29.06
N ALA A 709 18.03 -27.78 27.81
CA ALA A 709 17.16 -27.08 26.85
C ALA A 709 15.89 -27.89 26.54
N GLN A 710 16.00 -29.21 26.36
CA GLN A 710 14.86 -30.10 26.11
C GLN A 710 13.86 -30.10 27.27
N ASN A 711 14.36 -30.27 28.49
CA ASN A 711 13.54 -30.25 29.70
C ASN A 711 12.83 -28.90 29.95
N MET A 712 13.28 -27.82 29.31
CA MET A 712 12.62 -26.51 29.36
C MET A 712 11.56 -26.28 28.27
N ILE A 713 11.73 -26.84 27.07
CA ILE A 713 10.78 -26.65 25.93
C ILE A 713 9.64 -27.68 25.94
N VAL A 714 9.87 -28.90 26.42
CA VAL A 714 8.84 -29.96 26.45
C VAL A 714 7.55 -29.52 27.19
N PRO A 715 7.58 -28.82 28.34
CA PRO A 715 6.37 -28.41 29.07
C PRO A 715 5.56 -27.25 28.47
N LEU A 716 5.99 -26.61 27.37
CA LEU A 716 5.30 -25.44 26.80
C LEU A 716 4.00 -25.84 26.07
N ALA A 717 2.98 -24.98 26.06
CA ALA A 717 1.78 -25.22 25.25
C ALA A 717 2.11 -25.16 23.75
N LYS A 718 1.46 -26.00 22.92
CA LYS A 718 1.71 -26.05 21.47
C LYS A 718 1.50 -24.69 20.80
N ALA A 719 0.39 -24.01 21.11
CA ALA A 719 0.05 -22.71 20.55
C ALA A 719 1.04 -21.59 20.94
N ASP A 720 1.39 -21.49 22.22
CA ASP A 720 2.38 -20.49 22.70
C ASP A 720 3.75 -20.69 22.02
N LEU A 721 4.19 -21.94 21.88
CA LEU A 721 5.45 -22.27 21.22
C LEU A 721 5.39 -21.98 19.71
N LEU A 722 4.32 -22.38 19.02
CA LEU A 722 4.12 -22.14 17.58
C LEU A 722 4.16 -20.65 17.24
N CYS A 723 3.50 -19.81 18.04
CA CYS A 723 3.54 -18.35 17.90
C CYS A 723 4.98 -17.83 17.84
N ILE A 724 5.85 -18.27 18.76
CA ILE A 724 7.26 -17.87 18.77
C ILE A 724 8.03 -18.48 17.61
N LEU A 725 7.84 -19.77 17.31
CA LEU A 725 8.52 -20.46 16.20
C LEU A 725 8.27 -19.80 14.83
N SER A 726 7.04 -19.32 14.59
CA SER A 726 6.70 -18.61 13.34
C SER A 726 7.55 -17.35 13.12
N SER A 727 7.90 -16.65 14.21
CA SER A 727 8.63 -15.37 14.17
C SER A 727 10.16 -15.49 14.05
N ILE A 728 10.72 -16.71 13.98
CA ILE A 728 12.16 -16.97 14.09
C ILE A 728 12.74 -17.82 12.94
N TYR A 729 12.17 -17.71 11.74
CA TYR A 729 12.56 -18.47 10.54
C TYR A 729 14.10 -18.54 10.35
N SER A 730 14.81 -17.41 10.45
CA SER A 730 16.27 -17.32 10.29
C SER A 730 17.10 -18.09 11.33
N LYS A 731 16.51 -18.57 12.44
CA LYS A 731 17.17 -19.43 13.42
C LYS A 731 16.75 -20.89 13.29
N LEU A 732 15.63 -21.19 12.63
CA LEU A 732 15.18 -22.55 12.34
C LEU A 732 15.75 -23.08 11.02
N TRP A 733 16.11 -22.19 10.10
CA TRP A 733 16.55 -22.50 8.74
C TRP A 733 17.91 -21.86 8.41
N GLU A 734 18.84 -22.67 7.90
CA GLU A 734 20.12 -22.25 7.30
C GLU A 734 19.96 -22.31 5.77
N GLY A 735 19.31 -21.31 5.19
CA GLY A 735 18.87 -21.33 3.79
C GLY A 735 17.71 -22.30 3.60
N LYS A 736 17.85 -23.29 2.69
CA LYS A 736 16.89 -24.39 2.51
C LYS A 736 17.17 -25.62 3.41
N LYS A 737 18.03 -25.51 4.43
CA LYS A 737 18.35 -26.64 5.34
C LYS A 737 17.90 -26.36 6.76
N ILE A 738 17.52 -27.39 7.50
CA ILE A 738 17.12 -27.24 8.90
C ILE A 738 18.35 -26.89 9.72
N SER A 739 18.29 -25.82 10.51
CA SER A 739 19.42 -25.40 11.36
C SER A 739 19.65 -26.38 12.53
N LYS A 740 20.77 -26.22 13.24
CA LYS A 740 20.99 -26.96 14.51
C LYS A 740 19.86 -26.77 15.54
N PHE A 741 19.23 -25.59 15.57
CA PHE A 741 18.10 -25.32 16.46
C PHE A 741 16.78 -25.86 15.90
N GLY A 742 16.56 -25.77 14.57
CA GLY A 742 15.42 -26.41 13.91
C GLY A 742 15.37 -27.92 14.15
N LYS A 743 16.50 -28.62 14.03
CA LYS A 743 16.60 -30.08 14.31
C LYS A 743 16.34 -30.40 15.78
N PHE A 744 16.78 -29.54 16.69
CA PHE A 744 16.47 -29.67 18.11
C PHE A 744 14.96 -29.50 18.38
N VAL A 745 14.29 -28.52 17.76
CA VAL A 745 12.82 -28.36 17.88
C VAL A 745 12.09 -29.55 17.26
N GLN A 746 12.48 -29.97 16.05
CA GLN A 746 11.95 -31.16 15.35
C GLN A 746 12.01 -32.43 16.21
N GLN A 747 13.10 -32.63 16.95
CA GLN A 747 13.29 -33.81 17.82
C GLN A 747 12.58 -33.70 19.19
N THR A 748 12.41 -32.50 19.73
CA THR A 748 11.87 -32.29 21.09
C THR A 748 10.37 -31.96 21.11
N ARG A 749 9.85 -31.32 20.06
CA ARG A 749 8.45 -30.92 19.87
C ARG A 749 8.01 -31.10 18.41
N PRO A 750 7.96 -32.35 17.91
CA PRO A 750 7.52 -32.65 16.54
C PRO A 750 6.08 -32.19 16.26
N ASP A 751 5.22 -32.15 17.29
CA ASP A 751 3.85 -31.65 17.23
C ASP A 751 3.78 -30.15 16.86
N ALA A 752 4.65 -29.32 17.44
CA ALA A 752 4.74 -27.90 17.10
C ALA A 752 5.50 -27.68 15.79
N PHE A 753 6.46 -28.55 15.44
CA PHE A 753 7.22 -28.47 14.20
C PHE A 753 6.37 -28.79 12.96
N ILE A 754 5.47 -29.79 13.04
CA ILE A 754 4.54 -30.11 11.95
C ILE A 754 3.54 -28.97 11.72
N GLU A 755 2.98 -28.38 12.77
CA GLU A 755 2.05 -27.26 12.63
C GLU A 755 2.74 -26.00 12.07
N LEU A 756 4.02 -25.80 12.40
CA LEU A 756 4.83 -24.74 11.82
C LEU A 756 4.98 -24.94 10.29
N LEU A 757 5.27 -26.18 9.84
CA LEU A 757 5.34 -26.50 8.42
C LEU A 757 4.01 -26.27 7.70
N LEU A 758 2.87 -26.56 8.34
CA LEU A 758 1.54 -26.21 7.79
C LEU A 758 1.36 -24.69 7.64
N SER A 759 1.69 -23.90 8.67
CA SER A 759 1.55 -22.43 8.59
C SER A 759 2.47 -21.80 7.54
N TYR A 760 3.61 -22.43 7.21
CA TYR A 760 4.45 -22.02 6.08
C TYR A 760 3.84 -22.37 4.71
N VAL A 761 3.06 -23.44 4.59
CA VAL A 761 2.29 -23.76 3.37
C VAL A 761 1.12 -22.80 3.21
N GLU A 762 0.35 -22.54 4.27
CA GLU A 762 -0.76 -21.57 4.25
C GLU A 762 -0.27 -20.15 3.91
N GLY A 763 0.87 -19.75 4.47
CA GLY A 763 1.51 -18.45 4.21
C GLY A 763 2.25 -18.35 2.87
N ASN A 764 2.27 -19.39 2.03
CA ASN A 764 3.06 -19.48 0.79
C ASN A 764 4.57 -19.21 0.98
N VAL A 765 5.12 -19.58 2.15
CA VAL A 765 6.54 -19.42 2.51
C VAL A 765 7.39 -20.60 2.01
N LEU A 766 6.79 -21.80 1.95
CA LEU A 766 7.40 -23.03 1.41
C LEU A 766 6.34 -23.85 0.67
N GLU A 767 6.68 -24.42 -0.48
CA GLU A 767 5.81 -25.38 -1.15
C GLU A 767 5.89 -26.77 -0.51
N ILE A 768 4.82 -27.57 -0.62
CA ILE A 768 4.79 -28.97 -0.15
C ILE A 768 5.95 -29.77 -0.76
N ALA A 769 6.25 -29.56 -2.05
CA ALA A 769 7.36 -30.23 -2.74
C ALA A 769 8.74 -29.89 -2.14
N GLU A 770 8.94 -28.65 -1.68
CA GLU A 770 10.18 -28.24 -1.01
C GLU A 770 10.31 -28.89 0.37
N ILE A 771 9.20 -28.99 1.13
CA ILE A 771 9.19 -29.64 2.45
C ILE A 771 9.48 -31.15 2.30
N LEU A 772 8.97 -31.80 1.25
CA LEU A 772 9.34 -33.18 0.91
C LEU A 772 10.85 -33.32 0.62
N GLN A 773 11.41 -32.43 -0.20
CA GLN A 773 12.85 -32.42 -0.48
C GLN A 773 13.69 -32.20 0.79
N ILE A 774 13.29 -31.26 1.65
CA ILE A 774 13.95 -30.95 2.93
C ILE A 774 14.01 -32.18 3.83
N LEU A 775 12.88 -32.87 4.03
CA LEU A 775 12.82 -34.06 4.87
C LEU A 775 13.67 -35.22 4.30
N GLN A 776 13.74 -35.33 2.97
CA GLN A 776 14.57 -36.33 2.30
C GLN A 776 16.08 -35.99 2.35
N GLU A 777 16.48 -34.73 2.17
CA GLU A 777 17.89 -34.28 2.30
C GLU A 777 18.43 -34.43 3.73
N GLU A 778 17.56 -34.35 4.73
CA GLU A 778 17.91 -34.57 6.15
C GLU A 778 18.02 -36.06 6.52
N SER A 779 17.55 -36.98 5.67
CA SER A 779 17.62 -38.43 5.89
C SER A 779 17.94 -39.18 4.59
N PRO A 780 19.10 -38.91 3.95
CA PRO A 780 19.38 -39.30 2.56
C PRO A 780 19.55 -40.81 2.33
N ASN A 781 19.74 -41.58 3.40
CA ASN A 781 19.83 -43.05 3.38
C ASN A 781 18.53 -43.73 3.85
N CYS A 782 17.45 -42.96 4.07
CA CYS A 782 16.17 -43.47 4.54
C CYS A 782 15.19 -43.56 3.37
N GLU A 783 14.47 -44.67 3.26
CA GLU A 783 13.43 -44.83 2.24
C GLU A 783 12.20 -43.98 2.59
N ILE A 784 11.49 -43.52 1.56
CA ILE A 784 10.41 -42.51 1.67
C ILE A 784 9.35 -42.89 2.71
N HIS A 785 9.01 -44.18 2.81
CA HIS A 785 8.01 -44.70 3.75
C HIS A 785 8.46 -44.76 5.22
N PHE A 786 9.75 -44.52 5.50
CA PHE A 786 10.33 -44.41 6.84
C PHE A 786 10.86 -43.00 7.18
N LEU A 787 10.72 -42.01 6.28
CA LEU A 787 11.20 -40.64 6.53
C LEU A 787 10.53 -40.03 7.78
N PRO A 788 11.32 -39.54 8.77
CA PRO A 788 10.77 -38.99 10.01
C PRO A 788 9.80 -37.83 9.79
N LEU A 789 8.66 -37.86 10.50
CA LEU A 789 7.57 -36.88 10.44
C LEU A 789 6.85 -36.76 9.09
N LEU A 790 7.28 -37.44 8.02
CA LEU A 790 6.66 -37.33 6.70
C LEU A 790 5.22 -37.84 6.71
N ARG A 791 4.97 -39.01 7.33
CA ARG A 791 3.61 -39.56 7.48
C ARG A 791 2.73 -38.56 8.22
N GLU A 792 3.19 -38.07 9.37
CA GLU A 792 2.44 -37.20 10.26
C GLU A 792 2.17 -35.81 9.64
N PHE A 793 3.10 -35.29 8.82
CA PHE A 793 2.91 -34.04 8.06
C PHE A 793 1.88 -34.22 6.92
N LEU A 794 1.99 -35.29 6.13
CA LEU A 794 1.00 -35.63 5.09
C LEU A 794 -0.39 -35.88 5.68
N GLU A 795 -0.46 -36.50 6.87
CA GLU A 795 -1.72 -36.70 7.59
C GLU A 795 -2.32 -35.37 8.08
N ALA A 796 -1.48 -34.44 8.56
CA ALA A 796 -1.93 -33.14 9.04
C ALA A 796 -2.44 -32.24 7.90
N ILE A 797 -1.76 -32.22 6.74
CA ILE A 797 -2.21 -31.55 5.50
C ILE A 797 -3.66 -31.90 5.15
N LEU A 798 -4.02 -33.18 5.28
CA LEU A 798 -5.34 -33.72 4.92
C LEU A 798 -6.37 -33.61 6.05
N SER A 799 -5.90 -33.35 7.28
CA SER A 799 -6.75 -33.09 8.44
C SER A 799 -7.23 -31.64 8.47
N ASP A 800 -6.48 -30.70 7.87
CA ASP A 800 -6.84 -29.28 7.83
C ASP A 800 -7.79 -28.93 6.66
N LYS A 801 -8.79 -28.10 6.97
CA LYS A 801 -9.85 -27.67 6.05
C LYS A 801 -9.47 -26.46 5.21
N SER A 802 -8.41 -25.74 5.58
CA SER A 802 -7.79 -24.71 4.73
C SER A 802 -7.01 -25.38 3.60
N VAL A 803 -5.98 -26.14 3.95
CA VAL A 803 -5.01 -26.75 3.04
C VAL A 803 -5.67 -27.80 2.13
N ALA A 804 -6.52 -28.70 2.66
CA ALA A 804 -7.08 -29.82 1.88
C ALA A 804 -7.89 -29.41 0.63
N LYS A 805 -8.25 -28.14 0.46
CA LYS A 805 -8.92 -27.62 -0.75
C LYS A 805 -7.96 -27.35 -1.92
N SER A 806 -6.66 -27.18 -1.67
CA SER A 806 -5.62 -26.87 -2.67
C SER A 806 -4.57 -27.98 -2.83
N VAL A 807 -4.75 -29.12 -2.16
CA VAL A 807 -3.83 -30.27 -2.24
C VAL A 807 -3.89 -30.94 -3.61
N ASP A 808 -2.73 -31.05 -4.25
CA ASP A 808 -2.49 -31.85 -5.46
C ASP A 808 -2.75 -33.35 -5.19
N PRO A 809 -3.52 -34.07 -6.04
CA PRO A 809 -3.65 -35.53 -6.03
C PRO A 809 -2.34 -36.33 -5.94
N SER A 810 -1.19 -35.76 -6.31
CA SER A 810 0.13 -36.39 -6.10
C SER A 810 0.43 -36.62 -4.61
N VAL A 811 -0.02 -35.74 -3.71
CA VAL A 811 0.18 -35.82 -2.25
C VAL A 811 -0.66 -36.96 -1.65
N LEU A 812 -1.91 -37.09 -2.10
CA LEU A 812 -2.80 -38.22 -1.77
C LEU A 812 -2.17 -39.56 -2.23
N THR A 813 -1.63 -39.56 -3.44
CA THR A 813 -0.96 -40.72 -4.05
C THR A 813 0.34 -41.09 -3.32
N LEU A 814 1.08 -40.11 -2.80
CA LEU A 814 2.29 -40.33 -2.00
C LEU A 814 1.94 -40.99 -0.65
N LEU A 815 0.95 -40.47 0.08
CA LEU A 815 0.52 -41.03 1.36
C LEU A 815 -0.01 -42.47 1.21
N LEU A 816 -0.76 -42.74 0.13
CA LEU A 816 -1.22 -44.10 -0.22
C LEU A 816 -0.04 -45.08 -0.37
N LYS A 817 0.99 -44.69 -1.12
CA LYS A 817 2.20 -45.50 -1.35
C LYS A 817 3.00 -45.73 -0.06
N ILE A 818 3.05 -44.74 0.84
CA ILE A 818 3.69 -44.85 2.15
C ILE A 818 2.97 -45.89 3.03
N TYR A 819 1.64 -45.84 3.12
CA TYR A 819 0.88 -46.86 3.88
C TYR A 819 1.05 -48.26 3.29
N LEU A 820 0.86 -48.43 1.97
CA LEU A 820 0.93 -49.74 1.32
C LEU A 820 2.29 -50.44 1.56
N LYS A 821 3.41 -49.72 1.41
CA LYS A 821 4.74 -50.27 1.73
C LYS A 821 4.88 -50.69 3.18
N ARG A 822 4.49 -49.84 4.14
CA ARG A 822 4.64 -50.09 5.60
C ARG A 822 3.84 -51.29 6.10
N LEU A 823 2.83 -51.74 5.37
CA LEU A 823 2.08 -52.95 5.71
C LEU A 823 2.88 -54.24 5.41
N VAL A 824 3.75 -54.23 4.38
CA VAL A 824 4.68 -55.34 4.08
C VAL A 824 5.96 -55.20 4.90
N GLU A 825 6.44 -53.97 5.07
CA GLU A 825 7.66 -53.61 5.79
C GLU A 825 7.32 -52.82 7.06
N PRO A 826 6.82 -53.49 8.12
CA PRO A 826 6.51 -52.82 9.38
C PRO A 826 7.79 -52.31 10.04
N ALA A 827 7.82 -51.01 10.38
CA ALA A 827 8.98 -50.36 11.01
C ALA A 827 9.51 -51.13 12.23
N ASP A 828 10.83 -51.30 12.31
CA ASP A 828 11.46 -52.15 13.32
C ASP A 828 11.37 -51.51 14.73
N LYS A 829 10.37 -51.96 15.49
CA LYS A 829 10.01 -51.45 16.83
C LYS A 829 11.04 -51.76 17.92
N THR A 830 12.26 -52.17 17.55
CA THR A 830 13.41 -52.37 18.45
C THR A 830 14.22 -51.11 18.71
N ALA A 831 14.24 -50.13 17.78
CA ALA A 831 14.86 -48.81 17.97
C ALA A 831 14.01 -47.83 18.83
N ALA A 832 12.90 -48.32 19.39
CA ALA A 832 11.78 -47.52 19.90
C ALA A 832 11.91 -47.03 21.35
N SER A 833 13.12 -46.76 21.87
CA SER A 833 13.29 -46.19 23.21
C SER A 833 12.71 -44.77 23.34
N THR A 834 12.58 -44.04 22.23
CA THR A 834 11.91 -42.73 22.12
C THR A 834 10.41 -42.80 21.87
N ALA A 835 9.84 -43.97 21.52
CA ALA A 835 8.41 -44.08 21.13
C ALA A 835 7.42 -43.77 22.28
N ASN A 836 7.89 -43.77 23.53
CA ASN A 836 7.08 -43.39 24.69
C ASN A 836 6.64 -41.91 24.69
N LEU A 837 7.25 -41.04 23.88
CA LEU A 837 6.78 -39.67 23.64
C LEU A 837 5.79 -39.57 22.47
N TYR A 838 6.07 -40.28 21.36
CA TYR A 838 5.24 -40.27 20.15
C TYR A 838 3.83 -40.89 20.38
N ASN A 839 3.69 -41.83 21.32
CA ASN A 839 2.41 -42.47 21.66
C ASN A 839 1.43 -41.58 22.46
N SER A 840 1.75 -40.30 22.72
CA SER A 840 0.82 -39.36 23.37
C SER A 840 -0.04 -38.54 22.39
N VAL A 841 0.28 -38.56 21.09
CA VAL A 841 -0.47 -37.84 20.05
C VAL A 841 -1.74 -38.62 19.69
N ASN A 842 -2.79 -38.33 20.45
CA ASN A 842 -4.19 -38.68 20.25
C ASN A 842 -4.58 -40.18 20.30
N SER A 843 -5.67 -40.43 21.03
CA SER A 843 -6.50 -41.63 20.86
C SER A 843 -6.99 -41.73 19.40
N PHE A 844 -7.34 -42.93 18.95
CA PHE A 844 -7.80 -43.27 17.58
C PHE A 844 -9.15 -42.64 17.16
N THR A 845 -9.53 -41.51 17.75
CA THR A 845 -10.68 -40.69 17.37
C THR A 845 -10.31 -39.78 16.20
N LEU A 846 -10.68 -40.21 14.99
CA LEU A 846 -10.95 -39.37 13.81
C LEU A 846 -9.74 -38.57 13.27
N PHE A 847 -8.84 -39.24 12.53
CA PHE A 847 -7.98 -38.56 11.55
C PHE A 847 -8.73 -38.36 10.21
N PHE A 848 -9.31 -39.43 9.64
CA PHE A 848 -9.99 -39.39 8.34
C PHE A 848 -11.41 -39.96 8.41
N ASN A 849 -12.35 -39.14 8.88
CA ASN A 849 -13.76 -39.48 9.09
C ASN A 849 -13.98 -40.74 9.97
N ALA A 850 -15.24 -41.13 10.15
CA ALA A 850 -15.59 -42.34 10.88
C ALA A 850 -15.33 -43.57 10.00
N ARG A 851 -14.40 -44.45 10.43
CA ARG A 851 -14.14 -45.74 9.77
C ARG A 851 -15.43 -46.59 9.78
N PRO A 852 -15.93 -47.05 8.60
CA PRO A 852 -17.14 -47.87 8.49
C PRO A 852 -17.16 -49.08 9.45
N ALA A 853 -18.33 -49.39 10.01
CA ALA A 853 -18.47 -50.45 10.99
C ALA A 853 -18.28 -51.85 10.37
N TRP A 854 -18.62 -52.03 9.09
CA TRP A 854 -18.44 -53.31 8.38
C TRP A 854 -16.97 -53.79 8.36
N LEU A 855 -16.01 -52.86 8.41
CA LEU A 855 -14.58 -53.16 8.47
C LEU A 855 -14.13 -53.82 9.81
N ASN A 856 -15.02 -53.93 10.81
CA ASN A 856 -14.78 -54.74 12.01
C ASN A 856 -15.12 -56.21 11.80
N GLU A 857 -16.10 -56.52 10.93
CA GLU A 857 -16.47 -57.90 10.56
C GLU A 857 -15.49 -58.54 9.57
N MET A 858 -14.65 -57.72 8.93
CA MET A 858 -13.58 -58.17 8.03
C MET A 858 -12.33 -58.67 8.76
N PRO A 859 -11.50 -59.52 8.11
CA PRO A 859 -10.13 -59.77 8.55
C PRO A 859 -9.31 -58.48 8.72
N PRO A 860 -8.40 -58.40 9.72
CA PRO A 860 -8.05 -59.45 10.69
C PRO A 860 -9.00 -59.51 11.91
N PHE A 861 -9.96 -58.59 12.02
CA PHE A 861 -10.78 -58.39 13.21
C PHE A 861 -11.90 -59.43 13.35
N ASN A 862 -12.61 -59.75 12.27
CA ASN A 862 -13.62 -60.83 12.21
C ASN A 862 -14.67 -60.76 13.32
N GLY A 863 -15.21 -59.56 13.58
CA GLY A 863 -16.21 -59.26 14.61
C GLY A 863 -15.63 -59.04 16.02
N LYS A 864 -14.30 -59.04 16.18
CA LYS A 864 -13.61 -58.76 17.45
C LYS A 864 -13.19 -57.30 17.53
N GLY A 865 -13.57 -56.62 18.61
CA GLY A 865 -13.19 -55.23 18.87
C GLY A 865 -11.67 -55.02 18.96
N ILE A 866 -11.20 -53.87 18.46
CA ILE A 866 -9.78 -53.51 18.41
C ILE A 866 -9.22 -53.40 19.84
N SER A 867 -8.19 -54.20 20.14
CA SER A 867 -7.59 -54.24 21.48
C SER A 867 -6.60 -53.09 21.70
N LYS A 868 -6.60 -52.50 22.90
CA LYS A 868 -5.50 -51.62 23.36
C LYS A 868 -4.25 -52.41 23.77
N ASN A 869 -4.41 -53.67 24.18
CA ASN A 869 -3.31 -54.52 24.67
C ASN A 869 -2.83 -55.47 23.56
N CYS A 870 -1.51 -55.60 23.40
CA CYS A 870 -0.89 -56.41 22.35
C CYS A 870 -0.60 -57.85 22.81
N LEU A 871 -1.13 -58.84 22.08
CA LEU A 871 -0.88 -60.27 22.36
C LEU A 871 0.54 -60.72 22.00
N ILE A 872 1.17 -60.06 21.02
CA ILE A 872 2.52 -60.42 20.53
C ILE A 872 3.61 -59.97 21.51
N SER A 873 3.45 -58.81 22.18
CA SER A 873 4.38 -58.39 23.23
C SER A 873 4.23 -59.24 24.49
N ALA A 874 2.99 -59.57 24.90
CA ALA A 874 2.74 -60.42 26.06
C ALA A 874 3.40 -61.82 25.95
N LYS A 875 3.45 -62.40 24.74
CA LYS A 875 4.13 -63.68 24.48
C LYS A 875 5.66 -63.64 24.63
N LYS A 876 6.31 -62.47 24.81
CA LYS A 876 7.79 -62.40 24.98
C LYS A 876 8.26 -62.61 26.43
N GLU A 877 7.39 -62.55 27.43
CA GLU A 877 7.80 -62.59 28.85
C GLU A 877 7.66 -63.97 29.52
N VAL A 878 6.91 -64.89 28.93
CA VAL A 878 6.67 -66.24 29.49
C VAL A 878 7.33 -67.31 28.64
N LYS A 879 8.26 -68.07 29.23
CA LYS A 879 8.83 -69.28 28.63
C LYS A 879 7.94 -70.52 28.88
N VAL A 880 8.22 -71.55 28.09
CA VAL A 880 8.01 -73.00 28.33
C VAL A 880 6.85 -73.66 27.57
N GLU A 881 7.23 -74.78 26.93
CA GLU A 881 6.45 -75.90 26.39
C GLU A 881 5.52 -75.76 25.18
N LYS A 882 5.28 -76.93 24.57
CA LYS A 882 4.66 -77.13 23.26
C LYS A 882 3.22 -77.58 23.44
N SER A 883 2.26 -76.78 22.96
CA SER A 883 0.98 -77.30 22.48
C SER A 883 0.89 -76.99 20.98
N SER A 884 0.45 -77.98 20.20
CA SER A 884 0.37 -77.88 18.74
C SER A 884 -1.07 -77.63 18.30
N ASP A 885 -1.42 -76.36 18.13
CA ASP A 885 -2.60 -75.94 17.36
C ASP A 885 -2.16 -74.90 16.32
N SER A 886 -2.11 -75.33 15.07
CA SER A 886 -1.61 -74.52 13.94
C SER A 886 -2.71 -73.66 13.34
N ASN A 887 -3.10 -72.60 14.06
CA ASN A 887 -3.94 -71.52 13.53
C ASN A 887 -3.22 -70.17 13.61
N GLY A 888 -3.45 -69.30 12.62
CA GLY A 888 -2.65 -68.10 12.37
C GLY A 888 -2.53 -67.15 13.57
N ASN A 889 -1.31 -66.72 13.88
CA ASN A 889 -0.98 -65.90 15.06
C ASN A 889 -1.32 -64.40 14.87
N SER A 890 -2.52 -64.09 14.37
CA SER A 890 -2.99 -62.73 14.06
C SER A 890 -3.34 -61.92 15.31
N CYS A 891 -2.70 -60.77 15.52
CA CYS A 891 -3.00 -59.85 16.62
C CYS A 891 -4.00 -58.77 16.19
N TYR A 892 -5.06 -58.54 16.96
CA TYR A 892 -6.12 -57.57 16.70
C TYR A 892 -5.97 -56.28 17.55
N CYS A 893 -4.75 -55.93 17.95
CA CYS A 893 -4.49 -54.70 18.70
C CYS A 893 -4.15 -53.51 17.79
N TRP A 894 -4.33 -52.29 18.32
CA TRP A 894 -4.01 -51.04 17.63
C TRP A 894 -2.56 -51.02 17.10
N THR A 895 -1.56 -51.26 17.96
CA THR A 895 -0.12 -51.16 17.62
C THR A 895 0.36 -52.19 16.57
N CYS A 896 -0.38 -53.28 16.34
CA CYS A 896 -0.08 -54.27 15.30
C CYS A 896 -0.78 -53.98 13.96
N ASN A 897 -1.88 -53.21 13.98
CA ASN A 897 -2.70 -52.93 12.78
C ASN A 897 -2.74 -51.42 12.48
N GLU A 898 -1.81 -50.64 13.03
CA GLU A 898 -1.85 -49.17 13.03
C GLU A 898 -1.97 -48.60 11.61
N ASP A 899 -1.06 -48.97 10.71
CA ASP A 899 -1.07 -48.47 9.34
C ASP A 899 -2.21 -49.07 8.50
N LEU A 900 -2.76 -50.25 8.87
CA LEU A 900 -3.95 -50.82 8.22
C LEU A 900 -5.21 -50.05 8.61
N LEU A 901 -5.34 -49.71 9.89
CA LEU A 901 -6.44 -48.92 10.43
C LEU A 901 -6.40 -47.47 9.91
N ARG A 902 -5.21 -46.87 9.77
CA ARG A 902 -5.00 -45.56 9.12
C ARG A 902 -5.40 -45.62 7.64
N LEU A 903 -4.90 -46.61 6.87
CA LEU A 903 -5.24 -46.77 5.45
C LEU A 903 -6.74 -47.01 5.23
N GLN A 904 -7.39 -47.83 6.06
CA GLN A 904 -8.84 -48.04 6.02
C GLN A 904 -9.63 -46.74 6.29
N SER A 905 -9.20 -45.90 7.24
CA SER A 905 -9.81 -44.58 7.47
C SER A 905 -9.60 -43.65 6.27
N TYR A 906 -8.37 -43.61 5.75
CA TYR A 906 -7.97 -42.77 4.62
C TYR A 906 -8.76 -43.10 3.33
N LEU A 907 -8.87 -44.37 2.95
CA LEU A 907 -9.70 -44.80 1.81
C LEU A 907 -11.20 -44.55 2.04
N SER A 908 -11.65 -44.43 3.29
CA SER A 908 -13.04 -44.09 3.65
C SER A 908 -13.33 -42.58 3.66
N TYR A 909 -12.33 -41.72 3.47
CA TYR A 909 -12.48 -40.25 3.67
C TYR A 909 -13.42 -39.60 2.66
N MET A 910 -13.15 -39.84 1.37
CA MET A 910 -13.95 -39.40 0.21
C MET A 910 -14.37 -40.57 -0.70
N GLY A 911 -13.99 -41.80 -0.34
CA GLY A 911 -13.95 -42.96 -1.24
C GLY A 911 -12.70 -42.96 -2.14
N PRO A 912 -12.19 -44.14 -2.55
CA PRO A 912 -11.01 -44.21 -3.40
C PRO A 912 -11.34 -43.88 -4.86
N THR A 913 -10.51 -43.06 -5.51
CA THR A 913 -10.58 -42.82 -6.96
C THR A 913 -10.18 -44.08 -7.74
N GLU A 914 -10.58 -44.20 -9.01
CA GLU A 914 -10.23 -45.37 -9.83
C GLU A 914 -8.70 -45.58 -9.95
N GLU A 915 -7.90 -44.51 -9.91
CA GLU A 915 -6.43 -44.61 -9.87
C GLU A 915 -5.95 -45.20 -8.54
N MET A 916 -6.48 -44.72 -7.40
CA MET A 916 -6.15 -45.26 -6.08
C MET A 916 -6.59 -46.73 -5.94
N LYS A 917 -7.75 -47.09 -6.49
CA LYS A 917 -8.22 -48.48 -6.57
C LYS A 917 -7.25 -49.36 -7.35
N GLY A 918 -6.84 -48.92 -8.54
CA GLY A 918 -5.84 -49.62 -9.35
C GLY A 918 -4.54 -49.84 -8.59
N GLN A 919 -3.96 -48.77 -8.02
CA GLN A 919 -2.71 -48.86 -7.25
C GLN A 919 -2.81 -49.80 -6.04
N VAL A 920 -3.96 -49.86 -5.34
CA VAL A 920 -4.17 -50.80 -4.22
C VAL A 920 -4.31 -52.24 -4.73
N LEU A 921 -5.10 -52.49 -5.78
CA LEU A 921 -5.32 -53.83 -6.33
C LEU A 921 -4.06 -54.41 -6.98
N ASP A 922 -3.29 -53.61 -7.72
CA ASP A 922 -2.01 -54.00 -8.29
C ASP A 922 -0.99 -54.34 -7.19
N PHE A 923 -0.95 -53.53 -6.13
CA PHE A 923 -0.09 -53.80 -4.97
C PHE A 923 -0.47 -55.11 -4.28
N LEU A 924 -1.75 -55.32 -3.95
CA LEU A 924 -2.25 -56.55 -3.34
C LEU A 924 -1.99 -57.78 -4.23
N GLY A 925 -2.17 -57.64 -5.55
CA GLY A 925 -1.85 -58.71 -6.52
C GLY A 925 -0.36 -59.04 -6.64
N SER A 926 0.54 -58.15 -6.22
CA SER A 926 1.98 -58.38 -6.19
C SER A 926 2.47 -59.13 -4.92
N VAL A 927 1.71 -59.05 -3.83
CA VAL A 927 2.06 -59.65 -2.53
C VAL A 927 1.60 -61.11 -2.47
N LYS A 928 2.56 -62.03 -2.35
CA LYS A 928 2.32 -63.50 -2.37
C LYS A 928 1.94 -64.10 -1.01
N ASP A 929 1.45 -63.30 -0.07
CA ASP A 929 1.13 -63.75 1.29
C ASP A 929 -0.30 -64.30 1.35
N GLU A 930 -0.47 -65.58 1.70
CA GLU A 930 -1.78 -66.23 1.80
C GLU A 930 -2.60 -65.74 3.01
N THR A 931 -2.03 -64.95 3.92
CA THR A 931 -2.73 -64.44 5.09
C THR A 931 -3.66 -63.27 4.72
N ARG A 932 -4.94 -63.59 4.51
CA ARG A 932 -6.06 -62.70 4.10
C ARG A 932 -6.39 -61.52 5.03
N ASN A 933 -5.48 -61.08 5.91
CA ASN A 933 -5.62 -59.94 6.82
C ASN A 933 -5.93 -58.60 6.11
N TRP A 934 -5.76 -58.54 4.79
CA TRP A 934 -5.83 -57.36 3.94
C TRP A 934 -7.12 -57.29 3.11
N LEU A 935 -7.97 -58.33 3.17
CA LEU A 935 -9.18 -58.50 2.34
C LEU A 935 -10.14 -57.29 2.39
N SER A 936 -10.16 -56.58 3.52
CA SER A 936 -10.89 -55.32 3.69
C SER A 936 -10.49 -54.26 2.65
N LEU A 937 -9.20 -54.13 2.33
CA LEU A 937 -8.69 -53.21 1.31
C LEU A 937 -9.08 -53.67 -0.11
N GLU A 938 -9.02 -54.97 -0.38
CA GLU A 938 -9.44 -55.52 -1.68
C GLU A 938 -10.92 -55.25 -1.94
N VAL A 939 -11.79 -55.45 -0.93
CA VAL A 939 -13.23 -55.14 -1.02
C VAL A 939 -13.48 -53.64 -1.19
N MET A 940 -12.74 -52.76 -0.50
CA MET A 940 -12.88 -51.31 -0.65
C MET A 940 -12.47 -50.80 -2.05
N CYS A 941 -11.57 -51.51 -2.73
CA CYS A 941 -11.02 -51.07 -4.02
C CYS A 941 -11.54 -51.86 -5.25
N SER A 942 -12.30 -52.93 -5.04
CA SER A 942 -12.89 -53.74 -6.12
C SER A 942 -14.06 -53.06 -6.83
N ASP A 943 -14.41 -53.56 -8.02
CA ASP A 943 -15.73 -53.36 -8.61
C ASP A 943 -16.83 -54.05 -7.77
N GLU A 944 -18.08 -53.63 -7.93
CA GLU A 944 -19.18 -54.11 -7.09
C GLU A 944 -19.41 -55.63 -7.21
N ALA A 945 -19.27 -56.21 -8.41
CA ALA A 945 -19.47 -57.64 -8.61
C ALA A 945 -18.35 -58.49 -8.00
N ARG A 946 -17.09 -58.02 -8.02
CA ARG A 946 -15.98 -58.63 -7.27
C ARG A 946 -16.12 -58.43 -5.77
N ALA A 947 -16.48 -57.23 -5.31
CA ALA A 947 -16.69 -56.93 -3.90
C ALA A 947 -17.76 -57.84 -3.28
N PHE A 948 -18.90 -58.04 -3.96
CA PHE A 948 -19.95 -58.95 -3.50
C PHE A 948 -19.46 -60.40 -3.43
N LYS A 949 -18.73 -60.89 -4.44
CA LYS A 949 -18.15 -62.25 -4.43
C LYS A 949 -17.14 -62.47 -3.29
N LEU A 950 -16.29 -61.49 -3.01
CA LEU A 950 -15.33 -61.54 -1.89
C LEU A 950 -16.02 -61.51 -0.52
N LEU A 951 -17.00 -60.61 -0.35
CA LEU A 951 -17.77 -60.51 0.89
C LEU A 951 -18.60 -61.77 1.16
N ILE A 952 -19.39 -62.22 0.18
CA ILE A 952 -20.23 -63.42 0.31
C ILE A 952 -19.35 -64.66 0.52
N GLY A 953 -18.31 -64.86 -0.29
CA GLY A 953 -17.50 -66.09 -0.25
C GLY A 953 -16.47 -66.18 0.88
N VAL A 954 -16.16 -65.09 1.60
CA VAL A 954 -15.07 -65.07 2.60
C VAL A 954 -15.42 -64.35 3.90
N ALA A 955 -16.32 -63.36 3.90
CA ALA A 955 -16.67 -62.56 5.07
C ALA A 955 -18.19 -62.32 5.19
N PRO A 956 -19.04 -63.37 5.25
CA PRO A 956 -20.49 -63.25 5.12
C PRO A 956 -21.14 -62.32 6.15
N LYS A 957 -20.57 -62.23 7.37
CA LYS A 957 -21.02 -61.31 8.43
C LYS A 957 -20.87 -59.84 8.06
N ALA A 958 -19.94 -59.49 7.17
CA ALA A 958 -19.72 -58.13 6.71
C ALA A 958 -20.70 -57.71 5.60
N VAL A 959 -21.39 -58.66 4.93
CA VAL A 959 -22.26 -58.40 3.76
C VAL A 959 -23.37 -57.40 4.08
N LEU A 960 -24.14 -57.64 5.15
CA LEU A 960 -25.26 -56.76 5.53
C LEU A 960 -24.76 -55.37 6.02
N PRO A 961 -23.80 -55.26 6.97
CA PRO A 961 -23.20 -53.98 7.34
C PRO A 961 -22.64 -53.19 6.15
N TYR A 962 -21.90 -53.85 5.24
CA TYR A 962 -21.34 -53.24 4.04
C TYR A 962 -22.44 -52.63 3.16
N ALA A 963 -23.52 -53.39 2.89
CA ALA A 963 -24.64 -52.92 2.09
C ALA A 963 -25.35 -51.72 2.75
N THR A 964 -25.59 -51.77 4.06
CA THR A 964 -26.25 -50.68 4.79
C THR A 964 -25.44 -49.38 4.81
N GLU A 965 -24.12 -49.44 4.94
CA GLU A 965 -23.26 -48.25 4.99
C GLU A 965 -22.89 -47.72 3.59
N THR A 966 -22.70 -48.62 2.61
CA THR A 966 -22.11 -48.27 1.30
C THR A 966 -23.16 -47.89 0.24
N PHE A 967 -24.36 -48.47 0.27
CA PHE A 967 -25.32 -48.29 -0.83
C PHE A 967 -26.18 -47.01 -0.73
N GLN A 968 -26.28 -46.39 0.45
CA GLN A 968 -27.00 -45.13 0.70
C GLN A 968 -28.46 -45.06 0.18
N GLY A 969 -29.09 -46.21 -0.06
CA GLY A 969 -30.45 -46.30 -0.64
C GLY A 969 -30.51 -46.56 -2.14
N ASP A 970 -29.38 -46.84 -2.82
CA ASP A 970 -29.39 -47.28 -4.23
C ASP A 970 -29.97 -48.70 -4.35
N ASN A 971 -31.28 -48.74 -4.62
CA ASN A 971 -32.03 -49.96 -4.87
C ASN A 971 -31.40 -50.88 -5.92
N LYS A 972 -30.67 -50.37 -6.94
CA LYS A 972 -30.04 -51.23 -7.95
C LYS A 972 -28.92 -52.09 -7.36
N LYS A 973 -28.15 -51.54 -6.41
CA LYS A 973 -27.08 -52.26 -5.72
C LYS A 973 -27.65 -53.32 -4.78
N TRP A 974 -28.71 -52.99 -4.04
CA TRP A 974 -29.46 -53.96 -3.24
C TRP A 974 -30.04 -55.11 -4.09
N CYS A 975 -30.64 -54.82 -5.24
CA CYS A 975 -31.14 -55.85 -6.16
C CYS A 975 -30.01 -56.74 -6.68
N THR A 976 -28.87 -56.15 -7.06
CA THR A 976 -27.71 -56.89 -7.59
C THR A 976 -27.08 -57.77 -6.52
N LEU A 977 -26.90 -57.24 -5.30
CA LEU A 977 -26.44 -58.02 -4.14
C LEU A 977 -27.40 -59.17 -3.82
N PHE A 978 -28.71 -58.95 -3.88
CA PHE A 978 -29.70 -60.01 -3.67
C PHE A 978 -29.57 -61.14 -4.70
N MET A 979 -29.33 -60.82 -5.99
CA MET A 979 -29.09 -61.87 -7.00
C MET A 979 -27.84 -62.72 -6.69
N PHE A 980 -26.71 -62.09 -6.35
CA PHE A 980 -25.48 -62.82 -6.00
C PHE A 980 -25.64 -63.64 -4.70
N LEU A 981 -26.33 -63.10 -3.70
CA LEU A 981 -26.60 -63.80 -2.45
C LEU A 981 -27.56 -64.97 -2.66
N HIS A 982 -28.58 -64.81 -3.49
CA HIS A 982 -29.53 -65.86 -3.87
C HIS A 982 -28.85 -66.99 -4.67
N GLU A 983 -27.98 -66.65 -5.63
CA GLU A 983 -27.16 -67.62 -6.37
C GLU A 983 -26.25 -68.42 -5.42
N HIS A 984 -25.61 -67.75 -4.45
CA HIS A 984 -24.76 -68.42 -3.46
C HIS A 984 -25.56 -69.31 -2.51
N VAL A 985 -26.69 -68.83 -1.97
CA VAL A 985 -27.56 -69.57 -1.04
C VAL A 985 -28.19 -70.81 -1.68
N ILE A 986 -28.43 -70.82 -2.99
CA ILE A 986 -28.92 -72.01 -3.72
C ILE A 986 -27.82 -73.08 -3.89
N ASN A 987 -26.55 -72.67 -3.99
CA ASN A 987 -25.43 -73.56 -4.31
C ASN A 987 -24.59 -73.98 -3.09
N ILE A 988 -24.98 -73.59 -1.88
CA ILE A 988 -24.23 -73.87 -0.64
C ILE A 988 -24.57 -75.25 -0.06
N SER A 989 -23.62 -75.87 0.64
CA SER A 989 -23.86 -77.11 1.39
C SER A 989 -24.66 -76.84 2.67
N GLU A 990 -25.55 -77.77 3.04
CA GLU A 990 -26.25 -77.76 4.34
C GLU A 990 -25.28 -77.85 5.54
N GLU A 991 -24.03 -78.28 5.31
CA GLU A 991 -22.96 -78.37 6.31
C GLU A 991 -22.09 -77.10 6.44
N ASP A 992 -22.37 -76.00 5.71
CA ASP A 992 -21.54 -74.78 5.81
C ASP A 992 -21.71 -74.08 7.18
N PRO A 993 -20.61 -73.76 7.90
CA PRO A 993 -20.67 -73.18 9.24
C PRO A 993 -21.24 -71.74 9.30
N ASN A 994 -21.54 -71.13 8.15
CA ASN A 994 -22.18 -69.81 8.05
C ASN A 994 -23.60 -69.88 7.46
N ILE A 995 -24.18 -71.06 7.23
CA ILE A 995 -25.53 -71.20 6.61
C ILE A 995 -26.60 -70.36 7.31
N GLU A 996 -26.57 -70.28 8.64
CA GLU A 996 -27.46 -69.41 9.42
C GLU A 996 -27.20 -67.91 9.14
N VAL A 997 -25.93 -67.49 9.01
CA VAL A 997 -25.54 -66.11 8.68
C VAL A 997 -26.03 -65.73 7.29
N TYR A 998 -25.88 -66.61 6.29
CA TYR A 998 -26.40 -66.37 4.94
C TYR A 998 -27.93 -66.27 4.93
N SER A 999 -28.63 -67.14 5.67
CA SER A 999 -30.10 -67.10 5.81
C SER A 999 -30.60 -65.80 6.46
N GLN A 1000 -30.00 -65.41 7.58
CA GLN A 1000 -30.29 -64.13 8.26
C GLN A 1000 -30.00 -62.93 7.34
N THR A 1001 -28.88 -62.95 6.62
CA THR A 1001 -28.49 -61.90 5.65
C THR A 1001 -29.47 -61.84 4.49
N PHE A 1002 -29.90 -62.98 3.96
CA PHE A 1002 -30.85 -63.09 2.84
C PHE A 1002 -32.21 -62.49 3.20
N HIS A 1003 -32.77 -62.86 4.36
CA HIS A 1003 -34.03 -62.29 4.83
C HIS A 1003 -33.92 -60.80 5.22
N ALA A 1004 -32.74 -60.33 5.68
CA ALA A 1004 -32.51 -58.92 5.95
C ALA A 1004 -32.42 -58.07 4.67
N VAL A 1005 -31.67 -58.53 3.65
CA VAL A 1005 -31.58 -57.90 2.32
C VAL A 1005 -32.95 -57.88 1.64
N LEU A 1006 -33.69 -59.00 1.69
CA LEU A 1006 -35.04 -59.09 1.16
C LEU A 1006 -36.04 -58.21 1.93
N GLY A 1007 -35.87 -58.09 3.25
CA GLY A 1007 -36.63 -57.16 4.09
C GLY A 1007 -36.41 -55.70 3.72
N HIS A 1008 -35.17 -55.30 3.46
CA HIS A 1008 -34.86 -53.94 2.97
C HIS A 1008 -35.49 -53.68 1.60
N LEU A 1009 -35.27 -54.58 0.63
CA LEU A 1009 -35.87 -54.49 -0.71
C LEU A 1009 -37.40 -54.41 -0.67
N ALA A 1010 -38.05 -55.13 0.26
CA ALA A 1010 -39.49 -55.05 0.45
C ALA A 1010 -39.96 -53.66 0.93
N GLU A 1011 -39.17 -52.89 1.67
CA GLU A 1011 -39.57 -51.55 2.12
C GLU A 1011 -39.18 -50.42 1.15
N THR A 1012 -38.25 -50.66 0.21
CA THR A 1012 -37.70 -49.61 -0.68
C THR A 1012 -38.00 -49.78 -2.17
N VAL A 1013 -38.36 -50.97 -2.65
CA VAL A 1013 -38.54 -51.26 -4.09
C VAL A 1013 -40.02 -51.35 -4.47
N HIS A 1014 -40.33 -51.00 -5.72
CA HIS A 1014 -41.68 -51.13 -6.28
C HIS A 1014 -42.12 -52.61 -6.37
N PRO A 1015 -43.37 -52.98 -6.00
CA PRO A 1015 -43.79 -54.39 -5.95
C PRO A 1015 -43.52 -55.21 -7.21
N VAL A 1016 -43.71 -54.62 -8.40
CA VAL A 1016 -43.42 -55.30 -9.69
C VAL A 1016 -41.92 -55.62 -9.85
N ALA A 1017 -41.03 -54.74 -9.39
CA ALA A 1017 -39.59 -54.96 -9.46
C ALA A 1017 -39.13 -55.98 -8.41
N LEU A 1018 -39.70 -55.97 -7.19
CA LEU A 1018 -39.47 -57.02 -6.21
C LEU A 1018 -39.89 -58.39 -6.75
N LEU A 1019 -41.11 -58.50 -7.30
CA LEU A 1019 -41.61 -59.74 -7.91
C LEU A 1019 -40.74 -60.25 -9.06
N SER A 1020 -40.08 -59.36 -9.81
CA SER A 1020 -39.17 -59.75 -10.90
C SER A 1020 -37.80 -60.30 -10.44
N LEU A 1021 -37.47 -60.18 -9.15
CA LEU A 1021 -36.20 -60.66 -8.57
C LEU A 1021 -36.35 -62.01 -7.85
N LEU A 1022 -37.58 -62.42 -7.51
CA LEU A 1022 -37.84 -63.64 -6.75
C LEU A 1022 -37.77 -64.91 -7.63
N PRO A 1023 -37.33 -66.06 -7.09
CA PRO A 1023 -37.31 -67.32 -7.82
C PRO A 1023 -38.73 -67.78 -8.19
N GLN A 1024 -38.86 -68.44 -9.34
CA GLN A 1024 -40.12 -69.05 -9.76
C GLN A 1024 -40.36 -70.37 -9.01
N GLY A 1025 -41.18 -70.33 -7.97
CA GLY A 1025 -41.62 -71.52 -7.21
C GLY A 1025 -42.49 -71.16 -6.00
N GLU A 1026 -43.21 -72.14 -5.46
CA GLU A 1026 -44.02 -71.96 -4.25
C GLU A 1026 -43.12 -71.98 -3.00
N ARG A 1027 -42.70 -70.77 -2.57
CA ARG A 1027 -41.85 -70.51 -1.41
C ARG A 1027 -42.61 -69.66 -0.39
N GLU A 1028 -43.24 -70.32 0.58
CA GLU A 1028 -44.09 -69.66 1.60
C GLU A 1028 -43.33 -68.63 2.44
N ASP A 1029 -42.03 -68.83 2.65
CA ASP A 1029 -41.11 -67.95 3.40
C ASP A 1029 -40.94 -66.55 2.78
N LEU A 1030 -41.22 -66.39 1.48
CA LEU A 1030 -41.10 -65.12 0.77
C LEU A 1030 -42.39 -64.27 0.83
N VAL A 1031 -43.54 -64.90 1.13
CA VAL A 1031 -44.86 -64.26 1.13
C VAL A 1031 -44.98 -63.07 2.10
N PRO A 1032 -44.41 -63.10 3.33
CA PRO A 1032 -44.46 -61.94 4.23
C PRO A 1032 -43.77 -60.70 3.65
N HIS A 1033 -42.63 -60.88 2.97
CA HIS A 1033 -41.87 -59.79 2.36
C HIS A 1033 -42.62 -59.17 1.16
N VAL A 1034 -43.21 -60.00 0.30
CA VAL A 1034 -44.06 -59.52 -0.81
C VAL A 1034 -45.27 -58.74 -0.29
N ARG A 1035 -45.93 -59.25 0.76
CA ARG A 1035 -47.06 -58.55 1.40
C ARG A 1035 -46.63 -57.19 1.95
N ARG A 1036 -45.52 -57.15 2.71
CA ARG A 1036 -44.97 -55.92 3.29
C ARG A 1036 -44.67 -54.87 2.22
N CYS A 1037 -44.16 -55.28 1.06
CA CYS A 1037 -43.90 -54.41 -0.08
C CYS A 1037 -45.18 -53.80 -0.68
N VAL A 1038 -46.22 -54.61 -0.87
CA VAL A 1038 -47.52 -54.12 -1.35
C VAL A 1038 -48.17 -53.16 -0.35
N GLU A 1039 -48.16 -53.50 0.95
CA GLU A 1039 -48.65 -52.64 2.03
C GLU A 1039 -47.90 -51.29 2.09
N LYS A 1040 -46.57 -51.33 2.04
CA LYS A 1040 -45.71 -50.13 2.05
C LYS A 1040 -45.96 -49.24 0.83
N HIS A 1041 -46.05 -49.84 -0.36
CA HIS A 1041 -46.34 -49.10 -1.59
C HIS A 1041 -47.73 -48.46 -1.58
N GLN A 1042 -48.75 -49.16 -1.07
CA GLN A 1042 -50.09 -48.59 -0.87
C GLN A 1042 -50.10 -47.44 0.15
N ALA A 1043 -49.35 -47.57 1.25
CA ALA A 1043 -49.20 -46.51 2.25
C ALA A 1043 -48.51 -45.26 1.67
N ASP A 1044 -47.49 -45.42 0.83
CA ASP A 1044 -46.83 -44.29 0.16
C ASP A 1044 -47.71 -43.65 -0.93
N GLN A 1045 -48.49 -44.44 -1.69
CA GLN A 1045 -49.52 -43.88 -2.60
C GLN A 1045 -50.57 -43.06 -1.82
N LEU A 1046 -51.00 -43.54 -0.65
CA LEU A 1046 -51.90 -42.81 0.25
C LEU A 1046 -51.25 -41.53 0.77
N LYS A 1047 -49.97 -41.58 1.19
CA LYS A 1047 -49.20 -40.40 1.61
C LYS A 1047 -49.10 -39.36 0.50
N VAL A 1048 -48.81 -39.77 -0.74
CA VAL A 1048 -48.77 -38.86 -1.90
C VAL A 1048 -50.14 -38.24 -2.16
N LYS A 1049 -51.23 -39.01 -2.12
CA LYS A 1049 -52.60 -38.47 -2.25
C LYS A 1049 -52.99 -37.50 -1.13
N ILE A 1050 -52.60 -37.78 0.11
CA ILE A 1050 -52.86 -36.88 1.25
C ILE A 1050 -52.06 -35.58 1.09
N VAL A 1051 -50.82 -35.65 0.62
CA VAL A 1051 -50.01 -34.45 0.32
C VAL A 1051 -50.57 -33.68 -0.87
N SER A 1052 -51.04 -34.33 -1.93
CA SER A 1052 -51.63 -33.64 -3.08
C SER A 1052 -52.96 -32.97 -2.73
N LEU A 1053 -53.86 -33.65 -2.00
CA LEU A 1053 -55.08 -32.99 -1.48
C LEU A 1053 -54.74 -31.85 -0.52
N GLY A 1054 -53.70 -31.99 0.31
CA GLY A 1054 -53.22 -30.90 1.16
C GLY A 1054 -52.72 -29.69 0.38
N GLN A 1055 -52.10 -29.91 -0.79
CA GLN A 1055 -51.68 -28.85 -1.70
C GLN A 1055 -52.87 -28.24 -2.47
N GLU A 1056 -53.84 -29.04 -2.92
CA GLU A 1056 -55.09 -28.55 -3.53
C GLU A 1056 -55.88 -27.69 -2.53
N ILE A 1057 -56.11 -28.18 -1.31
CA ILE A 1057 -56.80 -27.41 -0.24
C ILE A 1057 -56.04 -26.11 0.07
N LYS A 1058 -54.71 -26.14 0.11
CA LYS A 1058 -53.88 -24.93 0.29
C LYS A 1058 -54.04 -23.95 -0.88
N SER A 1059 -54.22 -24.43 -2.11
CA SER A 1059 -54.50 -23.57 -3.28
C SER A 1059 -55.93 -23.02 -3.30
N MET A 1060 -56.91 -23.74 -2.74
CA MET A 1060 -58.30 -23.30 -2.62
C MET A 1060 -58.56 -22.35 -1.43
N MET A 1061 -57.58 -22.12 -0.56
CA MET A 1061 -57.66 -21.22 0.60
C MET A 1061 -56.85 -19.92 0.44
N LEU A 1062 -56.43 -19.60 -0.79
CA LEU A 1062 -55.84 -18.31 -1.15
C LEU A 1062 -56.87 -17.52 -1.99
N PRO A 1063 -57.17 -16.25 -1.66
CA PRO A 1063 -58.01 -15.36 -2.46
C PRO A 1063 -57.26 -14.74 -3.65
#